data_AF-A0A7W2LP80-F1
#
_entry.id   AF-A0A7W2LP80-F1
#
_cell.length_a   1.000
_cell.length_b   1.000
_cell.length_c   1.000
_cell.angle_alpha   90.00
_cell.angle_beta   90.00
_cell.angle_gamma   90.00
#
_symmetry.space_group_name_H-M   'P 1'
#
loop_
_entity.id
_entity.type
_entity.pdbx_description
1 polymer ?
#
loop_
_entity_poly.entity_id
_entity_poly.type
_entity_poly.pdbx_seq_one_letter_code
_entity_poly.pdbx_strand_id
1 'polypeptide(L)'
;MSILQEILAWTQGLPAWQSDAVARLLAKQTLTMDDNEDLFALLKLAHGIPDPKGRQPKPLTADQIPAPVAVATHIELVAMKNMRNVNAIAENQRLPFNATGMTVIYGDNGSGKSGYSRVLKRACRARDRTEAIHPNAHLPAGQAGVPEATFEILVDGVAKDVQWTHGKVAPPELSSLAVFDTRCARAYLDSEDDFSYVPYGLDVFEALAKVCKQLKAMVEAEQMQSAADLTAFSPLQGDTLVGKLISSLSAKTTQAQIDALANLTAEELAQHAELEKSLQENNPKDKAAQLRLQARRVTTIATSATSKGALVDHPVVEKLRSLADSYRTAQAAAALAAKEFKEGEDLLPGTGGEVWRELFDAARKFSVESHPDKAFPDLGTDAPCPLCQQPLAEGATRLLRFEAFIQQEAEKTSQTRRAALYAEYKPFIAQNLTLNLDDVTYGEIEALDPKLAADVKAFEPLLAARQEAIKAAVLSHQWEGVAQALENPAPRLQALADKLNTAAETLEKASDEKARATLQKQFMELNARVKLREVRDAVVTAVGKLSHQAKLAQCLSAVKTNAISLKASDMAEKVVSKELAEALNREFKALGVGALSVSLQSRADRGKALHKLKLELPQSRSPGDILSEGEQRAVAIGSFLAEVGLSGGKGGIVFDDPVSSLDHRRRERVAKRLATEAAYRQVVVFTHDIYFLCLLVEEAKTAGVAISTQSLIRRAEGFGVADPELPFEGKNASKRIGALKAQQQSIAKLHKDGEEQEHRKQTIDAYFRLRMAWERAVEEVLLREVILRFRKGVETQRLAGVVVDDDDYAQVNAGMTKCSNYAHDKALMGGIAVPDPDELLADITALEMWRAQIEKRGVETAKKRKAAPTVSGAPAVAATPG
;
A
#
# COMPACT_ATOMS: atom_id res chain seq x y z
N MET A 1 -1.16 -30.19 -22.82
CA MET A 1 -0.88 -30.11 -21.37
C MET A 1 -2.21 -30.09 -20.63
N SER A 2 -2.26 -30.43 -19.34
CA SER A 2 -3.51 -30.29 -18.59
C SER A 2 -3.80 -28.80 -18.30
N ILE A 3 -5.08 -28.46 -18.10
CA ILE A 3 -5.53 -27.08 -17.83
C ILE A 3 -4.77 -26.47 -16.65
N LEU A 4 -4.62 -27.22 -15.56
CA LEU A 4 -3.91 -26.77 -14.35
C LEU A 4 -2.43 -26.47 -14.61
N GLN A 5 -1.78 -27.21 -15.53
CA GLN A 5 -0.38 -26.94 -15.90
C GLN A 5 -0.25 -25.66 -16.72
N GLU A 6 -1.20 -25.38 -17.62
CA GLU A 6 -1.24 -24.11 -18.35
C GLU A 6 -1.52 -22.93 -17.41
N ILE A 7 -2.34 -23.12 -16.37
CA ILE A 7 -2.57 -22.12 -15.31
C ILE A 7 -1.29 -21.89 -14.52
N LEU A 8 -0.59 -22.94 -14.06
CA LEU A 8 0.69 -22.78 -13.36
C LEU A 8 1.70 -21.98 -14.18
N ALA A 9 1.90 -22.36 -15.45
CA ALA A 9 2.81 -21.65 -16.34
C ALA A 9 2.42 -20.17 -16.51
N TRP A 10 1.12 -19.87 -16.61
CA TRP A 10 0.63 -18.50 -16.68
C TRP A 10 0.89 -17.71 -15.38
N THR A 11 0.65 -18.32 -14.20
CA THR A 11 0.84 -17.66 -12.91
C THR A 11 2.30 -17.30 -12.60
N GLN A 12 3.27 -17.98 -13.20
CA GLN A 12 4.69 -17.64 -13.06
C GLN A 12 5.04 -16.28 -13.67
N GLY A 13 4.25 -15.80 -14.64
CA GLY A 13 4.39 -14.47 -15.24
C GLY A 13 3.57 -13.37 -14.53
N LEU A 14 2.80 -13.71 -13.50
CA LEU A 14 1.97 -12.76 -12.76
C LEU A 14 2.71 -12.14 -11.57
N PRO A 15 2.27 -10.96 -11.08
CA PRO A 15 2.70 -10.46 -9.78
C PRO A 15 2.51 -11.49 -8.67
N ALA A 16 3.45 -11.56 -7.72
CA ALA A 16 3.46 -12.60 -6.68
C ALA A 16 2.14 -12.68 -5.87
N TRP A 17 1.49 -11.54 -5.60
CA TRP A 17 0.20 -11.51 -4.91
C TRP A 17 -0.95 -12.11 -5.75
N GLN A 18 -0.92 -11.96 -7.08
CA GLN A 18 -1.92 -12.58 -7.97
C GLN A 18 -1.72 -14.08 -8.05
N SER A 19 -0.46 -14.53 -8.11
CA SER A 19 -0.13 -15.95 -8.07
C SER A 19 -0.55 -16.59 -6.74
N ASP A 20 -0.38 -15.88 -5.61
CA ASP A 20 -0.92 -16.29 -4.30
C ASP A 20 -2.45 -16.36 -4.31
N ALA A 21 -3.14 -15.36 -4.88
CA ALA A 21 -4.59 -15.39 -5.04
C ALA A 21 -5.05 -16.63 -5.81
N VAL A 22 -4.38 -16.99 -6.92
CA VAL A 22 -4.67 -18.21 -7.68
C VAL A 22 -4.41 -19.46 -6.84
N ALA A 23 -3.31 -19.52 -6.09
CA ALA A 23 -3.01 -20.64 -5.20
C ALA A 23 -4.11 -20.83 -4.14
N ARG A 24 -4.58 -19.75 -3.51
CA ARG A 24 -5.68 -19.78 -2.55
C ARG A 24 -6.99 -20.23 -3.20
N LEU A 25 -7.29 -19.76 -4.42
CA LEU A 25 -8.51 -20.13 -5.15
C LEU A 25 -8.51 -21.58 -5.65
N LEU A 26 -7.36 -22.15 -5.99
CA LEU A 26 -7.26 -23.57 -6.32
C LEU A 26 -7.37 -24.47 -5.07
N ALA A 27 -6.97 -23.96 -3.91
CA ALA A 27 -7.05 -24.67 -2.64
C ALA A 27 -8.42 -24.52 -1.94
N LYS A 28 -9.09 -23.38 -2.10
CA LYS A 28 -10.35 -22.99 -1.44
C LYS A 28 -11.39 -22.60 -2.49
N GLN A 29 -12.61 -23.12 -2.35
CA GLN A 29 -13.71 -22.74 -3.25
C GLN A 29 -14.13 -21.27 -3.10
N THR A 30 -14.00 -20.71 -1.88
CA THR A 30 -14.32 -19.31 -1.57
C THR A 30 -13.26 -18.73 -0.63
N LEU A 31 -12.77 -17.52 -0.93
CA LEU A 31 -11.86 -16.79 -0.06
C LEU A 31 -12.62 -16.15 1.11
N THR A 32 -12.04 -16.19 2.31
CA THR A 32 -12.60 -15.53 3.49
C THR A 32 -12.31 -14.02 3.46
N MET A 33 -12.91 -13.28 4.40
CA MET A 33 -12.57 -11.86 4.58
C MET A 33 -11.09 -11.67 4.93
N ASP A 34 -10.54 -12.53 5.79
CA ASP A 34 -9.11 -12.53 6.13
C ASP A 34 -8.21 -12.79 4.91
N ASP A 35 -8.60 -13.71 4.02
CA ASP A 35 -7.87 -13.96 2.77
C ASP A 35 -7.84 -12.69 1.89
N ASN A 36 -8.97 -11.97 1.80
CA ASN A 36 -9.04 -10.74 1.03
C ASN A 36 -8.21 -9.61 1.67
N GLU A 37 -8.19 -9.49 3.00
CA GLU A 37 -7.32 -8.54 3.71
C GLU A 37 -5.84 -8.84 3.51
N ASP A 38 -5.45 -10.11 3.55
CA ASP A 38 -4.09 -10.56 3.25
C ASP A 38 -3.69 -10.17 1.82
N LEU A 39 -4.54 -10.49 0.83
CA LEU A 39 -4.28 -10.16 -0.58
C LEU A 39 -4.22 -8.65 -0.81
N PHE A 40 -5.03 -7.87 -0.11
CA PHE A 40 -4.97 -6.41 -0.15
C PHE A 40 -3.66 -5.87 0.42
N ALA A 41 -3.18 -6.41 1.55
CA ALA A 41 -1.88 -6.04 2.11
C ALA A 41 -0.73 -6.40 1.16
N LEU A 42 -0.78 -7.58 0.53
CA LEU A 42 0.23 -8.03 -0.45
C LEU A 42 0.22 -7.18 -1.74
N LEU A 43 -0.96 -6.78 -2.23
CA LEU A 43 -1.10 -5.83 -3.33
C LEU A 43 -0.43 -4.49 -2.99
N LYS A 44 -0.70 -3.96 -1.79
CA LYS A 44 -0.09 -2.72 -1.29
C LYS A 44 1.43 -2.85 -1.17
N LEU A 45 1.92 -3.96 -0.63
CA LEU A 45 3.34 -4.26 -0.52
C LEU A 45 4.05 -4.28 -1.88
N ALA A 46 3.42 -4.89 -2.89
CA ALA A 46 3.96 -4.95 -4.26
C ALA A 46 4.16 -3.57 -4.91
N HIS A 47 3.45 -2.54 -4.42
CA HIS A 47 3.57 -1.15 -4.87
C HIS A 47 4.22 -0.22 -3.83
N GLY A 48 4.98 -0.80 -2.89
CA GLY A 48 5.81 -0.05 -1.94
C GLY A 48 5.02 0.65 -0.82
N ILE A 49 3.83 0.17 -0.49
CA ILE A 49 3.12 0.53 0.73
C ILE A 49 3.41 -0.57 1.77
N PRO A 50 4.08 -0.24 2.89
CA PRO A 50 4.52 -1.24 3.85
C PRO A 50 3.35 -1.94 4.54
N ASP A 51 3.49 -3.23 4.82
CA ASP A 51 2.55 -4.01 5.64
C ASP A 51 3.07 -4.14 7.07
N PRO A 52 2.37 -3.59 8.08
CA PRO A 52 2.77 -3.68 9.49
C PRO A 52 2.86 -5.12 10.02
N LYS A 53 2.12 -6.07 9.41
CA LYS A 53 2.10 -7.47 9.84
C LYS A 53 3.16 -8.33 9.14
N GLY A 54 3.95 -7.76 8.23
CA GLY A 54 5.06 -8.45 7.57
C GLY A 54 4.66 -9.67 6.75
N ARG A 55 3.46 -9.68 6.16
CA ARG A 55 2.98 -10.80 5.35
C ARG A 55 3.84 -10.99 4.10
N GLN A 56 3.97 -12.23 3.67
CA GLN A 56 4.72 -12.61 2.46
C GLN A 56 3.81 -13.35 1.49
N PRO A 57 3.93 -13.08 0.17
CA PRO A 57 3.14 -13.79 -0.82
C PRO A 57 3.56 -15.26 -0.89
N LYS A 58 2.59 -16.14 -1.10
CA LYS A 58 2.80 -17.58 -1.36
C LYS A 58 2.33 -17.94 -2.77
N PRO A 59 3.14 -17.66 -3.81
CA PRO A 59 2.78 -17.93 -5.20
C PRO A 59 2.41 -19.40 -5.45
N LEU A 60 1.64 -19.65 -6.52
CA LEU A 60 1.31 -21.00 -6.96
C LEU A 60 2.58 -21.76 -7.37
N THR A 61 2.79 -22.93 -6.78
CA THR A 61 3.93 -23.81 -7.08
C THR A 61 3.48 -25.17 -7.62
N ALA A 62 4.40 -25.88 -8.27
CA ALA A 62 4.10 -27.14 -8.95
C ALA A 62 3.55 -28.24 -8.01
N ASP A 63 3.93 -28.21 -6.74
CA ASP A 63 3.45 -29.12 -5.71
C ASP A 63 2.02 -28.88 -5.24
N GLN A 64 1.45 -27.71 -5.57
CA GLN A 64 0.09 -27.34 -5.21
C GLN A 64 -0.95 -27.78 -6.26
N ILE A 65 -0.49 -28.22 -7.44
CA ILE A 65 -1.35 -28.80 -8.48
C ILE A 65 -0.98 -30.26 -8.75
N PRO A 66 -1.89 -31.08 -9.28
CA PRO A 66 -1.56 -32.44 -9.67
C PRO A 66 -0.42 -32.45 -10.71
N ALA A 67 0.61 -33.25 -10.43
CA ALA A 67 1.75 -33.39 -11.33
C ALA A 67 1.31 -33.92 -12.71
N PRO A 68 2.01 -33.56 -13.79
CA PRO A 68 1.70 -34.09 -15.10
C PRO A 68 2.18 -35.54 -15.20
N VAL A 69 1.27 -36.47 -15.45
CA VAL A 69 1.60 -37.84 -15.86
C VAL A 69 1.60 -37.88 -17.39
N ALA A 70 2.64 -38.47 -17.99
CA ALA A 70 2.68 -38.62 -19.44
C ALA A 70 1.48 -39.45 -19.90
N VAL A 71 0.78 -39.01 -20.96
CA VAL A 71 -0.48 -39.62 -21.44
C VAL A 71 -0.36 -41.13 -21.73
N ALA A 72 0.86 -41.60 -22.03
CA ALA A 72 1.16 -43.02 -22.29
C ALA A 72 1.32 -43.89 -21.03
N THR A 73 1.50 -43.29 -19.84
CA THR A 73 1.73 -44.03 -18.59
C THR A 73 0.41 -44.56 -18.07
N HIS A 74 0.30 -45.88 -17.91
CA HIS A 74 -0.91 -46.53 -17.39
C HIS A 74 -0.75 -46.80 -15.89
N ILE A 75 -1.66 -46.23 -15.09
CA ILE A 75 -1.65 -46.34 -13.62
C ILE A 75 -2.91 -47.06 -13.15
N GLU A 76 -2.73 -48.10 -12.34
CA GLU A 76 -3.82 -48.88 -11.76
C GLU A 76 -3.68 -48.93 -10.24
N LEU A 77 -4.78 -48.70 -9.52
CA LEU A 77 -4.80 -48.77 -8.06
C LEU A 77 -5.00 -50.23 -7.61
N VAL A 78 -4.08 -50.79 -6.84
CA VAL A 78 -4.14 -52.19 -6.38
C VAL A 78 -4.60 -52.30 -4.93
N ALA A 79 -4.17 -51.39 -4.07
CA ALA A 79 -4.63 -51.35 -2.70
C ALA A 79 -4.41 -49.98 -2.05
N MET A 80 -5.17 -49.72 -1.00
CA MET A 80 -4.92 -48.62 -0.07
C MET A 80 -4.72 -49.21 1.32
N LYS A 81 -3.57 -48.90 1.95
CA LYS A 81 -3.16 -49.50 3.22
C LYS A 81 -2.54 -48.50 4.18
N ASN A 82 -2.33 -48.94 5.43
CA ASN A 82 -1.59 -48.19 6.46
C ASN A 82 -2.15 -46.78 6.68
N MET A 83 -3.47 -46.65 6.70
CA MET A 83 -4.09 -45.37 7.07
C MET A 83 -3.85 -45.06 8.54
N ARG A 84 -3.48 -43.81 8.83
CA ARG A 84 -3.38 -43.29 10.19
C ARG A 84 -3.94 -41.88 10.28
N ASN A 85 -4.51 -41.54 11.42
CA ASN A 85 -5.15 -40.24 11.69
C ASN A 85 -6.26 -39.86 10.70
N VAL A 86 -6.87 -40.84 10.03
CA VAL A 86 -8.00 -40.64 9.09
C VAL A 86 -9.29 -41.04 9.79
N ASN A 87 -10.04 -40.06 10.31
CA ASN A 87 -11.26 -40.30 11.09
C ASN A 87 -11.02 -41.37 12.16
N ALA A 88 -12.02 -42.20 12.45
CA ALA A 88 -11.91 -43.35 13.36
C ALA A 88 -11.64 -44.67 12.57
N ILE A 89 -10.97 -44.57 11.41
CA ILE A 89 -10.63 -45.76 10.63
C ILE A 89 -9.58 -46.58 11.40
N ALA A 90 -9.78 -47.89 11.46
CA ALA A 90 -8.84 -48.83 12.07
C ALA A 90 -7.48 -48.71 11.36
N GLU A 91 -6.42 -48.66 12.15
CA GLU A 91 -5.06 -48.55 11.60
C GLU A 91 -4.62 -49.87 10.94
N ASN A 92 -3.63 -49.78 10.04
CA ASN A 92 -2.98 -50.92 9.38
C ASN A 92 -3.92 -51.84 8.57
N GLN A 93 -5.12 -51.35 8.23
CA GLN A 93 -6.02 -52.04 7.29
C GLN A 93 -5.45 -51.99 5.87
N ARG A 94 -5.76 -53.01 5.06
CA ARG A 94 -5.47 -53.05 3.62
C ARG A 94 -6.76 -53.28 2.85
N LEU A 95 -7.18 -52.29 2.07
CA LEU A 95 -8.32 -52.38 1.16
C LEU A 95 -7.81 -52.68 -0.26
N PRO A 96 -8.00 -53.90 -0.79
CA PRO A 96 -7.58 -54.25 -2.15
C PRO A 96 -8.55 -53.72 -3.21
N PHE A 97 -8.07 -53.54 -4.44
CA PHE A 97 -8.85 -53.20 -5.63
C PHE A 97 -8.38 -54.07 -6.81
N ASN A 98 -9.28 -54.39 -7.74
CA ASN A 98 -8.90 -55.08 -8.97
C ASN A 98 -8.22 -54.08 -9.92
N ALA A 99 -7.04 -54.42 -10.44
CA ALA A 99 -6.32 -53.57 -11.39
C ALA A 99 -7.14 -53.25 -12.66
N THR A 100 -8.00 -54.18 -13.09
CA THR A 100 -8.87 -54.02 -14.26
C THR A 100 -10.33 -54.31 -13.93
N GLY A 101 -11.24 -53.76 -14.75
CA GLY A 101 -12.67 -53.93 -14.57
C GLY A 101 -13.23 -53.08 -13.44
N MET A 102 -14.12 -53.66 -12.65
CA MET A 102 -14.86 -52.96 -11.59
C MET A 102 -14.61 -53.54 -10.21
N THR A 103 -14.41 -52.68 -9.22
CA THR A 103 -14.42 -53.06 -7.79
C THR A 103 -15.54 -52.31 -7.09
N VAL A 104 -16.45 -53.04 -6.45
CA VAL A 104 -17.57 -52.47 -5.68
C VAL A 104 -17.35 -52.74 -4.18
N ILE A 105 -17.27 -51.66 -3.41
CA ILE A 105 -17.08 -51.69 -1.96
C ILE A 105 -18.40 -51.29 -1.31
N TYR A 106 -19.06 -52.29 -0.72
CA TYR A 106 -20.26 -52.11 0.07
C TYR A 106 -19.91 -51.68 1.50
N GLY A 107 -20.83 -51.00 2.16
CA GLY A 107 -20.80 -50.90 3.62
C GLY A 107 -22.01 -50.13 4.11
N ASP A 108 -22.49 -50.43 5.31
CA ASP A 108 -23.62 -49.69 5.89
C ASP A 108 -23.22 -48.25 6.24
N ASN A 109 -24.19 -47.41 6.58
CA ASN A 109 -23.89 -46.08 7.10
C ASN A 109 -23.04 -46.18 8.37
N GLY A 110 -21.98 -45.37 8.44
CA GLY A 110 -21.01 -45.44 9.52
C GLY A 110 -19.99 -46.57 9.43
N SER A 111 -19.88 -47.32 8.32
CA SER A 111 -18.85 -48.36 8.13
C SER A 111 -17.43 -47.87 7.90
N GLY A 112 -17.21 -46.58 7.64
CA GLY A 112 -15.89 -46.00 7.33
C GLY A 112 -15.61 -45.71 5.85
N LYS A 113 -16.55 -45.99 4.93
CA LYS A 113 -16.42 -45.67 3.49
C LYS A 113 -15.96 -44.23 3.21
N SER A 114 -16.60 -43.25 3.86
CA SER A 114 -16.26 -41.84 3.68
C SER A 114 -14.83 -41.49 4.10
N GLY A 115 -14.22 -42.24 5.02
CA GLY A 115 -12.81 -42.06 5.38
C GLY A 115 -11.87 -42.37 4.22
N TYR A 116 -12.07 -43.52 3.56
CA TYR A 116 -11.32 -43.90 2.34
C TYR A 116 -11.56 -42.90 1.21
N SER A 117 -12.83 -42.55 0.96
CA SER A 117 -13.20 -41.58 -0.07
C SER A 117 -12.50 -40.23 0.11
N ARG A 118 -12.48 -39.68 1.33
CA ARG A 118 -11.81 -38.39 1.63
C ARG A 118 -10.32 -38.42 1.33
N VAL A 119 -9.64 -39.52 1.69
CA VAL A 119 -8.22 -39.69 1.38
C VAL A 119 -8.00 -39.76 -0.13
N LEU A 120 -8.81 -40.53 -0.86
CA LEU A 120 -8.76 -40.59 -2.33
C LEU A 120 -9.01 -39.22 -2.96
N LYS A 121 -10.00 -38.45 -2.50
CA LYS A 121 -10.27 -37.08 -3.00
C LYS A 121 -9.07 -36.14 -2.80
N ARG A 122 -8.35 -36.28 -1.68
CA ARG A 122 -7.17 -35.45 -1.38
C ARG A 122 -5.89 -35.91 -2.08
N ALA A 123 -5.72 -37.22 -2.29
CA ALA A 123 -4.52 -37.79 -2.89
C ALA A 123 -4.57 -37.82 -4.43
N CYS A 124 -5.77 -38.03 -5.00
CA CYS A 124 -6.00 -38.17 -6.44
C CYS A 124 -6.60 -36.89 -7.06
N ARG A 125 -6.93 -36.92 -8.36
CA ARG A 125 -7.59 -35.80 -9.06
C ARG A 125 -9.08 -35.75 -8.67
N ALA A 126 -9.46 -34.75 -7.87
CA ALA A 126 -10.84 -34.48 -7.49
C ALA A 126 -11.12 -32.97 -7.57
N ARG A 127 -12.36 -32.61 -7.94
CA ARG A 127 -12.77 -31.21 -8.06
C ARG A 127 -13.03 -30.57 -6.69
N ASP A 128 -13.71 -31.28 -5.80
CA ASP A 128 -13.85 -30.86 -4.40
C ASP A 128 -12.75 -31.48 -3.54
N ARG A 129 -11.81 -30.63 -3.11
CA ARG A 129 -10.77 -30.96 -2.13
C ARG A 129 -10.98 -30.21 -0.81
N THR A 130 -12.15 -29.63 -0.57
CA THR A 130 -12.40 -28.79 0.62
C THR A 130 -12.69 -29.62 1.86
N GLU A 131 -13.22 -30.84 1.70
CA GLU A 131 -13.61 -31.69 2.82
C GLU A 131 -12.39 -32.01 3.71
N ALA A 132 -12.44 -31.57 4.96
CA ALA A 132 -11.37 -31.77 5.93
C ALA A 132 -11.33 -33.23 6.38
N ILE A 133 -10.13 -33.78 6.49
CA ILE A 133 -9.91 -35.09 7.10
C ILE A 133 -9.63 -34.85 8.58
N HIS A 134 -10.66 -35.02 9.40
CA HIS A 134 -10.52 -34.94 10.84
C HIS A 134 -9.94 -36.25 11.41
N PRO A 135 -9.09 -36.19 12.43
CA PRO A 135 -8.63 -37.36 13.18
C PRO A 135 -9.81 -37.99 13.96
N ASN A 136 -9.55 -39.10 14.66
CA ASN A 136 -10.55 -39.75 15.50
C ASN A 136 -11.00 -38.81 16.62
N ALA A 137 -12.28 -38.42 16.62
CA ALA A 137 -12.85 -37.49 17.59
C ALA A 137 -12.90 -38.05 19.03
N HIS A 138 -12.68 -39.35 19.21
CA HIS A 138 -12.62 -39.98 20.54
C HIS A 138 -11.22 -39.89 21.18
N LEU A 139 -10.21 -39.40 20.46
CA LEU A 139 -8.86 -39.22 21.02
C LEU A 139 -8.73 -37.86 21.72
N PRO A 140 -7.99 -37.77 22.84
CA PRO A 140 -7.69 -36.51 23.50
C PRO A 140 -7.03 -35.48 22.55
N ALA A 141 -7.31 -34.20 22.78
CA ALA A 141 -6.67 -33.11 22.06
C ALA A 141 -5.14 -33.18 22.23
N GLY A 142 -4.39 -33.24 21.12
CA GLY A 142 -2.93 -33.38 21.11
C GLY A 142 -2.41 -34.78 20.75
N GLN A 143 -3.26 -35.81 20.71
CA GLN A 143 -2.91 -37.15 20.20
C GLN A 143 -3.23 -37.34 18.71
N ALA A 144 -3.73 -36.30 18.04
CA ALA A 144 -4.03 -36.33 16.62
C ALA A 144 -2.78 -36.03 15.78
N GLY A 145 -2.32 -37.00 15.00
CA GLY A 145 -1.29 -36.80 13.99
C GLY A 145 -1.85 -36.28 12.66
N VAL A 146 -0.95 -36.12 11.69
CA VAL A 146 -1.32 -35.74 10.32
C VAL A 146 -1.91 -36.97 9.59
N PRO A 147 -3.02 -36.84 8.86
CA PRO A 147 -3.56 -37.94 8.07
C PRO A 147 -2.56 -38.49 7.05
N GLU A 148 -2.38 -39.80 7.00
CA GLU A 148 -1.47 -40.46 6.05
C GLU A 148 -2.05 -41.80 5.55
N ALA A 149 -1.59 -42.23 4.37
CA ALA A 149 -1.95 -43.50 3.75
C ALA A 149 -0.84 -43.97 2.78
N THR A 150 -0.79 -45.27 2.52
CA THR A 150 0.06 -45.86 1.46
C THR A 150 -0.83 -46.43 0.37
N PHE A 151 -0.51 -46.14 -0.89
CA PHE A 151 -1.19 -46.68 -2.06
C PHE A 151 -0.27 -47.68 -2.76
N GLU A 152 -0.76 -48.90 -2.96
CA GLU A 152 -0.13 -49.86 -3.85
C GLU A 152 -0.69 -49.62 -5.26
N ILE A 153 0.19 -49.35 -6.22
CA ILE A 153 -0.18 -49.05 -7.60
C ILE A 153 0.63 -49.91 -8.58
N LEU A 154 0.11 -50.10 -9.79
CA LEU A 154 0.90 -50.57 -10.93
C LEU A 154 1.19 -49.39 -11.84
N VAL A 155 2.47 -49.23 -12.22
CA VAL A 155 2.92 -48.28 -13.23
C VAL A 155 3.41 -49.07 -14.43
N ASP A 156 2.65 -49.05 -15.52
CA ASP A 156 2.92 -49.87 -16.73
C ASP A 156 3.16 -51.35 -16.39
N GLY A 157 2.38 -51.88 -15.44
CA GLY A 157 2.46 -53.26 -14.95
C GLY A 157 3.49 -53.52 -13.84
N VAL A 158 4.30 -52.53 -13.45
CA VAL A 158 5.29 -52.66 -12.36
C VAL A 158 4.69 -52.20 -11.04
N ALA A 159 4.70 -53.08 -10.03
CA ALA A 159 4.20 -52.76 -8.69
C ALA A 159 5.06 -51.72 -7.98
N LYS A 160 4.41 -50.72 -7.39
CA LYS A 160 5.04 -49.64 -6.64
C LYS A 160 4.16 -49.21 -5.47
N ASP A 161 4.77 -49.01 -4.32
CA ASP A 161 4.13 -48.36 -3.17
C ASP A 161 4.43 -46.86 -3.18
N VAL A 162 3.40 -46.04 -3.05
CA VAL A 162 3.54 -44.58 -2.90
C VAL A 162 2.90 -44.12 -1.59
N GLN A 163 3.63 -43.29 -0.83
CA GLN A 163 3.12 -42.73 0.41
C GLN A 163 2.49 -41.36 0.20
N TRP A 164 1.37 -41.14 0.86
CA TRP A 164 0.66 -39.86 0.89
C TRP A 164 0.53 -39.38 2.34
N THR A 165 0.82 -38.09 2.56
CA THR A 165 0.64 -37.41 3.83
C THR A 165 -0.09 -36.10 3.58
N HIS A 166 -1.12 -35.81 4.37
CA HIS A 166 -1.88 -34.57 4.24
C HIS A 166 -0.99 -33.33 4.41
N GLY A 167 -1.15 -32.34 3.54
CA GLY A 167 -0.36 -31.11 3.55
C GLY A 167 1.03 -31.22 2.90
N LYS A 168 1.44 -32.41 2.45
CA LYS A 168 2.62 -32.60 1.59
C LYS A 168 2.23 -32.77 0.13
N VAL A 169 3.22 -32.69 -0.76
CA VAL A 169 3.05 -32.94 -2.20
C VAL A 169 2.51 -34.35 -2.41
N ALA A 170 1.39 -34.48 -3.14
CA ALA A 170 0.84 -35.78 -3.47
C ALA A 170 1.74 -36.52 -4.48
N PRO A 171 1.86 -37.86 -4.39
CA PRO A 171 2.60 -38.64 -5.38
C PRO A 171 2.09 -38.38 -6.81
N PRO A 172 3.00 -38.13 -7.77
CA PRO A 172 2.61 -37.73 -9.12
C PRO A 172 1.73 -38.76 -9.82
N GLU A 173 1.95 -40.05 -9.55
CA GLU A 173 1.21 -41.17 -10.14
C GLU A 173 -0.30 -41.10 -9.83
N LEU A 174 -0.67 -40.67 -8.62
CA LEU A 174 -2.07 -40.62 -8.18
C LEU A 174 -2.91 -39.56 -8.90
N SER A 175 -2.27 -38.59 -9.56
CA SER A 175 -2.96 -37.56 -10.36
C SER A 175 -3.67 -38.12 -11.61
N SER A 176 -3.30 -39.32 -12.04
CA SER A 176 -3.95 -40.06 -13.12
C SER A 176 -5.31 -40.63 -12.74
N LEU A 177 -5.56 -40.85 -11.44
CA LEU A 177 -6.81 -41.36 -10.90
C LEU A 177 -7.78 -40.20 -10.69
N ALA A 178 -9.02 -40.32 -11.18
CA ALA A 178 -10.05 -39.30 -11.02
C ALA A 178 -11.15 -39.74 -10.05
N VAL A 179 -11.51 -38.89 -9.11
CA VAL A 179 -12.53 -39.19 -8.09
C VAL A 179 -13.76 -38.33 -8.33
N PHE A 180 -14.90 -38.98 -8.55
CA PHE A 180 -16.21 -38.34 -8.58
C PHE A 180 -16.72 -38.15 -7.16
N ASP A 181 -17.10 -36.90 -6.85
CA ASP A 181 -17.76 -36.52 -5.60
C ASP A 181 -19.15 -35.96 -5.89
N THR A 182 -20.15 -36.32 -5.08
CA THR A 182 -21.52 -35.82 -5.19
C THR A 182 -21.62 -34.31 -5.01
N ARG A 183 -20.67 -33.67 -4.30
CA ARG A 183 -20.57 -32.20 -4.22
C ARG A 183 -20.17 -31.53 -5.54
N CYS A 184 -19.59 -32.27 -6.49
CA CYS A 184 -19.28 -31.75 -7.83
C CYS A 184 -20.54 -31.35 -8.60
N ALA A 185 -21.70 -31.93 -8.29
CA ALA A 185 -22.96 -31.63 -8.98
C ALA A 185 -23.36 -30.15 -8.88
N ARG A 186 -23.23 -29.56 -7.69
CA ARG A 186 -23.57 -28.16 -7.42
C ARG A 186 -22.70 -27.18 -8.20
N ALA A 187 -21.41 -27.48 -8.34
CA ALA A 187 -20.48 -26.65 -9.10
C ALA A 187 -20.79 -26.54 -10.60
N TYR A 188 -21.58 -27.46 -11.17
CA TYR A 188 -22.06 -27.35 -12.57
C TYR A 188 -23.37 -26.56 -12.71
N LEU A 189 -24.09 -26.32 -11.61
CA LEU A 189 -25.50 -25.90 -11.63
C LEU A 189 -25.77 -24.57 -10.91
N ASP A 190 -24.92 -24.15 -9.98
CA ASP A 190 -25.16 -23.02 -9.06
C ASP A 190 -24.76 -21.63 -9.60
N SER A 191 -24.33 -21.48 -10.87
CA SER A 191 -24.04 -20.14 -11.43
C SER A 191 -25.32 -19.43 -11.87
N GLU A 192 -25.73 -18.41 -11.11
CA GLU A 192 -27.06 -17.76 -11.12
C GLU A 192 -27.60 -17.24 -12.47
N ASP A 193 -26.80 -17.10 -13.54
CA ASP A 193 -27.25 -16.38 -14.74
C ASP A 193 -27.12 -17.11 -16.09
N ASP A 194 -26.48 -18.27 -16.18
CA ASP A 194 -26.43 -19.05 -17.43
C ASP A 194 -25.73 -20.37 -17.10
N PHE A 195 -26.39 -21.52 -17.29
CA PHE A 195 -25.71 -22.82 -17.22
C PHE A 195 -24.57 -22.83 -18.22
N SER A 196 -23.38 -22.54 -17.73
CA SER A 196 -22.16 -22.46 -18.49
C SER A 196 -21.32 -23.61 -17.97
N TYR A 197 -21.27 -24.71 -18.70
CA TYR A 197 -20.34 -25.77 -18.33
C TYR A 197 -18.91 -25.20 -18.43
N VAL A 198 -18.22 -25.12 -17.29
CA VAL A 198 -16.84 -24.65 -17.17
C VAL A 198 -15.97 -25.85 -16.75
N PRO A 199 -15.07 -26.32 -17.62
CA PRO A 199 -14.08 -27.34 -17.30
C PRO A 199 -13.30 -27.01 -16.02
N TYR A 200 -12.96 -28.05 -15.25
CA TYR A 200 -12.20 -27.89 -14.01
C TYR A 200 -10.88 -27.10 -14.20
N GLY A 201 -10.69 -26.06 -13.37
CA GLY A 201 -9.55 -25.17 -13.41
C GLY A 201 -9.82 -23.83 -14.11
N LEU A 202 -10.80 -23.76 -15.03
CA LEU A 202 -11.14 -22.49 -15.71
C LEU A 202 -11.96 -21.54 -14.83
N ASP A 203 -12.62 -22.05 -13.80
CA ASP A 203 -13.36 -21.29 -12.79
C ASP A 203 -12.44 -20.34 -11.99
N VAL A 204 -11.15 -20.67 -11.89
CA VAL A 204 -10.17 -19.82 -11.20
C VAL A 204 -10.06 -18.41 -11.79
N PHE A 205 -10.29 -18.26 -13.10
CA PHE A 205 -10.20 -16.95 -13.77
C PHE A 205 -11.35 -16.03 -13.38
N GLU A 206 -12.57 -16.57 -13.30
CA GLU A 206 -13.75 -15.82 -12.85
C GLU A 206 -13.62 -15.44 -11.38
N ALA A 207 -13.19 -16.39 -10.54
CA ALA A 207 -12.96 -16.14 -9.13
C ALA A 207 -11.85 -15.09 -8.91
N LEU A 208 -10.73 -15.17 -9.65
CA LEU A 208 -9.66 -14.16 -9.59
C LEU A 208 -10.15 -12.78 -10.06
N ALA A 209 -10.99 -12.71 -11.09
CA ALA A 209 -11.59 -11.46 -11.53
C ALA A 209 -12.52 -10.86 -10.45
N LYS A 210 -13.26 -11.69 -9.70
CA LYS A 210 -14.07 -11.26 -8.56
C LYS A 210 -13.20 -10.72 -7.42
N VAL A 211 -12.11 -11.40 -7.09
CA VAL A 211 -11.10 -10.92 -6.11
C VAL A 211 -10.53 -9.58 -6.55
N CYS A 212 -10.14 -9.43 -7.82
CA CYS A 212 -9.64 -8.15 -8.35
C CYS A 212 -10.68 -7.01 -8.23
N LYS A 213 -11.97 -7.30 -8.47
CA LYS A 213 -13.05 -6.31 -8.26
C LYS A 213 -13.22 -5.93 -6.79
N GLN A 214 -13.11 -6.88 -5.86
CA GLN A 214 -13.17 -6.62 -4.43
C GLN A 214 -11.97 -5.77 -3.97
N LEU A 215 -10.76 -6.15 -4.37
CA LEU A 215 -9.55 -5.38 -4.10
C LEU A 215 -9.63 -3.98 -4.70
N LYS A 216 -10.19 -3.82 -5.92
CA LYS A 216 -10.45 -2.52 -6.52
C LYS A 216 -11.30 -1.63 -5.61
N ALA A 217 -12.42 -2.14 -5.10
CA ALA A 217 -13.29 -1.39 -4.18
C ALA A 217 -12.57 -1.01 -2.88
N MET A 218 -11.72 -1.89 -2.34
CA MET A 218 -10.90 -1.60 -1.15
C MET A 218 -9.85 -0.50 -1.43
N VAL A 219 -9.20 -0.52 -2.59
CA VAL A 219 -8.26 0.53 -3.02
C VAL A 219 -9.00 1.87 -3.20
N GLU A 220 -10.16 1.87 -3.85
CA GLU A 220 -10.97 3.08 -4.08
C GLU A 220 -11.43 3.70 -2.74
N ALA A 221 -11.86 2.87 -1.78
CA ALA A 221 -12.21 3.33 -0.43
C ALA A 221 -11.01 3.96 0.31
N GLU A 222 -9.83 3.34 0.26
CA GLU A 222 -8.61 3.89 0.87
C GLU A 222 -8.15 5.18 0.18
N GLN A 223 -8.32 5.30 -1.14
CA GLN A 223 -8.04 6.53 -1.89
C GLN A 223 -8.93 7.70 -1.45
N MET A 224 -10.23 7.46 -1.23
CA MET A 224 -11.15 8.48 -0.73
C MET A 224 -10.76 8.97 0.67
N GLN A 225 -10.35 8.05 1.55
CA GLN A 225 -9.92 8.38 2.92
C GLN A 225 -8.56 9.12 2.96
N SER A 226 -7.71 8.87 1.97
CA SER A 226 -6.33 9.41 1.93
C SER A 226 -6.18 10.68 1.10
N ALA A 227 -7.29 11.34 0.72
CA ALA A 227 -7.25 12.54 -0.09
C ALA A 227 -6.44 13.66 0.58
N ALA A 228 -5.51 14.25 -0.18
CA ALA A 228 -4.78 15.43 0.23
C ALA A 228 -5.66 16.66 0.00
N ASP A 229 -5.91 17.45 1.04
CA ASP A 229 -6.53 18.76 0.91
C ASP A 229 -5.44 19.80 0.63
N LEU A 230 -5.39 20.28 -0.61
CA LEU A 230 -4.44 21.30 -1.05
C LEU A 230 -5.01 22.72 -0.93
N THR A 231 -6.30 22.88 -0.59
CA THR A 231 -6.95 24.19 -0.51
C THR A 231 -6.39 25.04 0.63
N ALA A 232 -5.91 24.40 1.70
CA ALA A 232 -5.22 25.04 2.81
C ALA A 232 -3.94 25.81 2.38
N PHE A 233 -3.36 25.49 1.21
CA PHE A 233 -2.17 26.17 0.67
C PHE A 233 -2.50 27.21 -0.40
N SER A 234 -3.78 27.48 -0.69
CA SER A 234 -4.22 28.52 -1.64
C SER A 234 -3.59 29.89 -1.37
N PRO A 235 -3.43 30.37 -0.11
CA PRO A 235 -2.78 31.66 0.18
C PRO A 235 -1.30 31.74 -0.21
N LEU A 236 -0.64 30.61 -0.49
CA LEU A 236 0.76 30.55 -0.94
C LEU A 236 0.89 30.55 -2.47
N GLN A 237 -0.21 30.42 -3.22
CA GLN A 237 -0.18 30.42 -4.68
C GLN A 237 0.12 31.82 -5.23
N GLY A 238 0.83 31.86 -6.36
CA GLY A 238 1.24 33.11 -7.00
C GLY A 238 2.50 32.95 -7.86
N ASP A 239 3.00 34.05 -8.43
CA ASP A 239 4.23 34.07 -9.23
C ASP A 239 5.49 34.23 -8.36
N THR A 240 5.67 33.29 -7.43
CA THR A 240 6.90 33.12 -6.62
C THR A 240 7.42 31.70 -6.77
N LEU A 241 8.66 31.40 -6.35
CA LEU A 241 9.17 30.02 -6.38
C LEU A 241 8.36 29.11 -5.46
N VAL A 242 7.93 29.61 -4.31
CA VAL A 242 6.99 28.92 -3.41
C VAL A 242 5.65 28.68 -4.09
N GLY A 243 5.07 29.70 -4.73
CA GLY A 243 3.79 29.56 -5.44
C GLY A 243 3.85 28.54 -6.58
N LYS A 244 4.96 28.51 -7.32
CA LYS A 244 5.23 27.50 -8.35
C LYS A 244 5.38 26.10 -7.74
N LEU A 245 6.07 25.95 -6.62
CA LEU A 245 6.15 24.68 -5.90
C LEU A 245 4.77 24.21 -5.45
N ILE A 246 3.98 25.06 -4.79
CA ILE A 246 2.64 24.74 -4.29
C ILE A 246 1.70 24.34 -5.43
N SER A 247 1.72 25.07 -6.56
CA SER A 247 0.90 24.75 -7.74
C SER A 247 1.29 23.44 -8.44
N SER A 248 2.52 22.97 -8.25
CA SER A 248 3.07 21.76 -8.88
C SER A 248 3.27 20.60 -7.90
N LEU A 249 2.71 20.71 -6.67
CA LEU A 249 2.78 19.64 -5.68
C LEU A 249 2.26 18.33 -6.25
N SER A 250 3.13 17.33 -6.18
CA SER A 250 2.87 15.99 -6.69
C SER A 250 3.61 14.95 -5.85
N ALA A 251 3.33 13.68 -6.11
CA ALA A 251 4.05 12.54 -5.52
C ALA A 251 5.57 12.54 -5.78
N LYS A 252 6.07 13.34 -6.74
CA LYS A 252 7.50 13.45 -7.06
C LYS A 252 8.21 14.56 -6.27
N THR A 253 7.46 15.39 -5.56
CA THR A 253 8.02 16.48 -4.75
C THR A 253 8.79 15.87 -3.60
N THR A 254 10.03 16.30 -3.41
CA THR A 254 10.88 15.79 -2.33
C THR A 254 10.85 16.72 -1.13
N GLN A 255 11.05 16.17 0.06
CA GLN A 255 11.19 16.98 1.27
C GLN A 255 12.34 18.00 1.14
N ALA A 256 13.44 17.63 0.47
CA ALA A 256 14.57 18.52 0.21
C ALA A 256 14.18 19.76 -0.61
N GLN A 257 13.27 19.64 -1.59
CA GLN A 257 12.77 20.79 -2.37
C GLN A 257 11.93 21.75 -1.52
N ILE A 258 11.16 21.21 -0.57
CA ILE A 258 10.37 22.03 0.37
C ILE A 258 11.31 22.74 1.34
N ASP A 259 12.26 22.01 1.93
CA ASP A 259 13.21 22.52 2.92
C ASP A 259 14.14 23.59 2.32
N ALA A 260 14.54 23.45 1.06
CA ALA A 260 15.34 24.44 0.35
C ALA A 260 14.65 25.82 0.25
N LEU A 261 13.32 25.86 0.15
CA LEU A 261 12.56 27.12 0.10
C LEU A 261 12.08 27.58 1.48
N ALA A 262 11.78 26.66 2.40
CA ALA A 262 11.29 26.96 3.74
C ALA A 262 12.40 27.41 4.71
N ASN A 263 13.66 27.08 4.45
CA ASN A 263 14.79 27.55 5.26
C ASN A 263 15.24 28.94 4.80
N LEU A 264 15.07 29.94 5.67
CA LEU A 264 15.59 31.29 5.47
C LEU A 264 16.74 31.56 6.46
N THR A 265 17.76 32.27 5.98
CA THR A 265 18.88 32.77 6.80
C THR A 265 18.46 33.99 7.64
N ALA A 266 19.28 34.34 8.64
CA ALA A 266 19.06 35.54 9.45
C ALA A 266 19.11 36.84 8.60
N GLU A 267 19.96 36.86 7.57
CA GLU A 267 20.07 37.98 6.63
C GLU A 267 18.80 38.14 5.78
N GLU A 268 18.25 37.04 5.25
CA GLU A 268 17.01 37.06 4.45
C GLU A 268 15.80 37.50 5.29
N LEU A 269 15.74 37.13 6.58
CA LEU A 269 14.69 37.59 7.49
C LEU A 269 14.81 39.09 7.81
N ALA A 270 16.03 39.59 8.00
CA ALA A 270 16.27 41.02 8.18
C ALA A 270 15.88 41.82 6.92
N GLN A 271 16.23 41.32 5.74
CA GLN A 271 15.84 41.90 4.45
C GLN A 271 14.32 41.90 4.24
N HIS A 272 13.62 40.82 4.61
CA HIS A 272 12.15 40.77 4.55
C HIS A 272 11.52 41.88 5.40
N ALA A 273 11.98 42.05 6.65
CA ALA A 273 11.48 43.09 7.56
C ALA A 273 11.79 44.53 7.07
N GLU A 274 12.94 44.74 6.43
CA GLU A 274 13.31 46.04 5.84
C GLU A 274 12.46 46.37 4.61
N LEU A 275 12.28 45.41 3.69
CA LEU A 275 11.45 45.57 2.49
C LEU A 275 9.97 45.78 2.84
N GLU A 276 9.46 45.11 3.86
CA GLU A 276 8.08 45.31 4.35
C GLU A 276 7.85 46.76 4.77
N LYS A 277 8.77 47.34 5.56
CA LYS A 277 8.70 48.74 5.99
C LYS A 277 8.82 49.70 4.82
N SER A 278 9.75 49.47 3.91
CA SER A 278 9.99 50.32 2.73
C SER A 278 8.77 50.38 1.80
N LEU A 279 8.09 49.25 1.58
CA LEU A 279 6.93 49.17 0.67
C LEU A 279 5.63 49.73 1.29
N GLN A 280 5.53 49.80 2.61
CA GLN A 280 4.40 50.42 3.34
C GLN A 280 4.45 51.97 3.36
N GLU A 281 5.57 52.60 2.97
CA GLU A 281 5.69 54.06 2.98
C GLU A 281 4.93 54.68 1.78
N ASN A 282 3.88 55.44 2.07
CA ASN A 282 2.87 55.90 1.09
C ASN A 282 3.34 56.98 0.10
N ASN A 283 4.45 57.69 0.37
CA ASN A 283 5.00 58.67 -0.56
C ASN A 283 6.53 58.85 -0.44
N PRO A 284 7.34 57.98 -1.07
CA PRO A 284 8.81 57.99 -0.97
C PRO A 284 9.46 59.29 -1.48
N LYS A 285 8.83 59.97 -2.45
CA LYS A 285 9.37 61.22 -3.04
C LYS A 285 9.30 62.39 -2.06
N ASP A 286 8.18 62.54 -1.36
CA ASP A 286 8.00 63.61 -0.38
C ASP A 286 8.93 63.42 0.82
N LYS A 287 9.09 62.17 1.28
CA LYS A 287 10.01 61.82 2.37
C LYS A 287 11.48 62.08 1.99
N ALA A 288 11.88 61.71 0.77
CA ALA A 288 13.22 62.01 0.27
C ALA A 288 13.48 63.52 0.17
N ALA A 289 12.50 64.29 -0.33
CA ALA A 289 12.60 65.74 -0.40
C ALA A 289 12.74 66.39 0.99
N GLN A 290 12.02 65.89 2.00
CA GLN A 290 12.17 66.34 3.39
C GLN A 290 13.57 66.02 3.94
N LEU A 291 14.08 64.81 3.75
CA LEU A 291 15.42 64.42 4.20
C LEU A 291 16.52 65.27 3.53
N ARG A 292 16.38 65.59 2.24
CA ARG A 292 17.32 66.50 1.55
C ARG A 292 17.27 67.92 2.10
N LEU A 293 16.08 68.42 2.43
CA LEU A 293 15.93 69.75 3.04
C LEU A 293 16.61 69.81 4.42
N GLN A 294 16.44 68.76 5.22
CA GLN A 294 17.12 68.61 6.52
C GLN A 294 18.64 68.55 6.36
N ALA A 295 19.14 67.72 5.44
CA ALA A 295 20.57 67.62 5.16
C ALA A 295 21.18 68.97 4.75
N ARG A 296 20.47 69.76 3.94
CA ARG A 296 20.90 71.11 3.52
C ARG A 296 20.97 72.09 4.69
N ARG A 297 19.99 72.08 5.60
CA ARG A 297 20.01 72.92 6.82
C ARG A 297 21.20 72.57 7.71
N VAL A 298 21.41 71.28 7.97
CA VAL A 298 22.55 70.78 8.77
C VAL A 298 23.90 71.16 8.12
N THR A 299 24.01 71.03 6.80
CA THR A 299 25.22 71.43 6.05
C THR A 299 25.50 72.93 6.16
N THR A 300 24.46 73.76 6.17
CA THR A 300 24.58 75.22 6.34
C THR A 300 25.19 75.56 7.70
N ILE A 301 24.74 74.89 8.76
CA ILE A 301 25.31 75.08 10.10
C ILE A 301 26.73 74.53 10.19
N ALA A 302 27.04 73.39 9.57
CA ALA A 302 28.40 72.85 9.50
C ALA A 302 29.39 73.83 8.84
N THR A 303 28.96 74.46 7.74
CA THR A 303 29.74 75.47 7.02
C THR A 303 29.93 76.72 7.87
N SER A 304 28.87 77.16 8.56
CA SER A 304 28.93 78.28 9.51
C SER A 304 29.94 78.01 10.63
N ALA A 305 29.85 76.87 11.31
CA ALA A 305 30.77 76.47 12.38
C ALA A 305 32.24 76.37 11.91
N THR A 306 32.47 75.89 10.68
CA THR A 306 33.81 75.87 10.07
C THR A 306 34.34 77.29 9.85
N SER A 307 33.55 78.14 9.19
CA SER A 307 33.96 79.50 8.84
C SER A 307 34.16 80.40 10.06
N LYS A 308 33.29 80.32 11.08
CA LYS A 308 33.40 81.12 12.30
C LYS A 308 34.54 80.63 13.21
N GLY A 309 34.76 79.32 13.29
CA GLY A 309 35.90 78.75 14.02
C GLY A 309 37.24 79.27 13.50
N ALA A 310 37.41 79.34 12.18
CA ALA A 310 38.64 79.82 11.54
C ALA A 310 39.01 81.29 11.88
N LEU A 311 38.02 82.11 12.25
CA LEU A 311 38.22 83.53 12.56
C LEU A 311 38.89 83.77 13.93
N VAL A 312 38.85 82.79 14.83
CA VAL A 312 39.45 82.85 16.17
C VAL A 312 40.49 81.76 16.40
N ASP A 313 40.94 81.12 15.31
CA ASP A 313 41.85 79.98 15.35
C ASP A 313 43.30 80.43 15.59
N HIS A 314 44.17 79.46 15.86
CA HIS A 314 45.56 79.68 16.23
C HIS A 314 46.33 80.67 15.33
N PRO A 315 46.23 80.63 13.98
CA PRO A 315 46.94 81.57 13.11
C PRO A 315 46.54 83.03 13.32
N VAL A 316 45.27 83.29 13.66
CA VAL A 316 44.77 84.64 13.93
C VAL A 316 45.32 85.16 15.24
N VAL A 317 45.34 84.30 16.27
CA VAL A 317 45.92 84.60 17.58
C VAL A 317 47.41 84.93 17.46
N GLU A 318 48.18 84.10 16.74
CA GLU A 318 49.61 84.32 16.52
C GLU A 318 49.90 85.62 15.77
N LYS A 319 49.11 85.93 14.72
CA LYS A 319 49.25 87.16 13.95
C LYS A 319 49.04 88.39 14.83
N LEU A 320 47.95 88.46 15.59
CA LEU A 320 47.67 89.58 16.50
C LEU A 320 48.72 89.71 17.61
N ARG A 321 49.19 88.58 18.17
CA ARG A 321 50.26 88.56 19.17
C ARG A 321 51.55 89.14 18.62
N SER A 322 51.99 88.71 17.44
CA SER A 322 53.23 89.20 16.82
C SER A 322 53.21 90.72 16.57
N LEU A 323 52.05 91.26 16.16
CA LEU A 323 51.88 92.70 15.95
C LEU A 323 51.85 93.47 17.28
N ALA A 324 51.24 92.91 18.32
CA ALA A 324 51.22 93.49 19.66
C ALA A 324 52.63 93.53 20.29
N ASP A 325 53.38 92.44 20.18
CA ASP A 325 54.78 92.36 20.63
C ASP A 325 55.67 93.37 19.89
N SER A 326 55.48 93.49 18.56
CA SER A 326 56.21 94.44 17.72
C SER A 326 55.90 95.89 18.09
N TYR A 327 54.63 96.22 18.34
CA TYR A 327 54.23 97.56 18.79
C TYR A 327 54.81 97.88 20.17
N ARG A 328 54.72 96.97 21.13
CA ARG A 328 55.23 97.21 22.50
C ARG A 328 56.73 97.44 22.52
N THR A 329 57.48 96.69 21.72
CA THR A 329 58.93 96.87 21.56
C THR A 329 59.26 98.26 21.00
N ALA A 330 58.54 98.70 19.97
CA ALA A 330 58.73 100.02 19.39
C ALA A 330 58.30 101.16 20.33
N GLN A 331 57.24 100.96 21.11
CA GLN A 331 56.78 101.91 22.12
C GLN A 331 57.81 102.12 23.24
N ALA A 332 58.46 101.05 23.71
CA ALA A 332 59.52 101.14 24.71
C ALA A 332 60.75 101.91 24.20
N ALA A 333 61.14 101.69 22.93
CA ALA A 333 62.23 102.42 22.30
C ALA A 333 61.90 103.93 22.13
N ALA A 334 60.68 104.26 21.71
CA ALA A 334 60.20 105.63 21.64
C ALA A 334 60.19 106.34 23.01
N ALA A 335 59.74 105.64 24.06
CA ALA A 335 59.75 106.19 25.42
C ALA A 335 61.15 106.51 25.95
N LEU A 336 62.16 105.71 25.57
CA LEU A 336 63.56 105.97 25.90
C LEU A 336 64.07 107.23 25.20
N ALA A 337 63.82 107.36 23.89
CA ALA A 337 64.15 108.56 23.11
C ALA A 337 63.47 109.82 23.68
N ALA A 338 62.21 109.71 24.11
CA ALA A 338 61.47 110.79 24.76
C ALA A 338 62.05 111.20 26.13
N LYS A 339 62.73 110.28 26.82
CA LYS A 339 63.42 110.57 28.08
C LYS A 339 64.72 111.34 27.83
N GLU A 340 65.53 110.88 26.87
CA GLU A 340 66.77 111.57 26.48
C GLU A 340 66.50 112.98 25.94
N PHE A 341 65.43 113.16 25.16
CA PHE A 341 65.04 114.46 24.62
C PHE A 341 64.72 115.51 25.71
N LYS A 342 64.28 115.09 26.90
CA LYS A 342 63.96 116.00 28.01
C LYS A 342 65.21 116.48 28.76
N GLU A 343 66.36 115.86 28.56
CA GLU A 343 67.60 116.28 29.21
C GLU A 343 68.15 117.55 28.51
N GLY A 344 68.41 118.62 29.27
CA GLY A 344 69.08 119.84 28.77
C GLY A 344 68.28 121.15 28.74
N GLU A 345 66.96 121.15 29.00
CA GLU A 345 66.14 122.36 29.25
C GLU A 345 64.94 122.01 30.16
N ASP A 346 64.43 122.97 30.94
CA ASP A 346 63.21 122.83 31.73
C ASP A 346 61.96 122.83 30.82
N LEU A 347 61.66 121.68 30.22
CA LEU A 347 60.45 121.46 29.41
C LEU A 347 59.25 121.06 30.29
N LEU A 348 58.03 121.39 29.86
CA LEU A 348 56.81 121.04 30.59
C LEU A 348 56.65 119.51 30.73
N PRO A 349 56.14 119.01 31.88
CA PRO A 349 55.78 117.61 32.02
C PRO A 349 54.84 117.17 30.88
N GLY A 350 55.17 116.05 30.25
CA GLY A 350 54.44 115.55 29.07
C GLY A 350 54.99 116.01 27.72
N THR A 351 55.89 117.01 27.67
CA THR A 351 56.65 117.37 26.47
C THR A 351 57.43 116.16 25.97
N GLY A 352 57.39 115.85 24.68
CA GLY A 352 57.95 114.64 24.09
C GLY A 352 57.05 113.40 24.14
N GLY A 353 55.98 113.43 24.94
CA GLY A 353 54.94 112.38 24.97
C GLY A 353 53.90 112.52 23.86
N GLU A 354 53.01 111.53 23.76
CA GLU A 354 52.03 111.41 22.68
C GLU A 354 51.08 112.62 22.56
N VAL A 355 50.45 113.04 23.66
CA VAL A 355 49.51 114.17 23.67
C VAL A 355 50.19 115.47 23.22
N TRP A 356 51.43 115.67 23.65
CA TRP A 356 52.21 116.82 23.24
C TRP A 356 52.59 116.76 21.75
N ARG A 357 52.87 115.56 21.22
CA ARG A 357 53.15 115.37 19.78
C ARG A 357 51.92 115.68 18.93
N GLU A 358 50.74 115.24 19.32
CA GLU A 358 49.51 115.58 18.60
C GLU A 358 49.29 117.10 18.57
N LEU A 359 49.53 117.76 19.70
CA LEU A 359 49.51 119.21 19.79
C LEU A 359 50.55 119.85 18.86
N PHE A 360 51.78 119.33 18.84
CA PHE A 360 52.85 119.83 17.98
C PHE A 360 52.58 119.60 16.49
N ASP A 361 52.06 118.43 16.12
CA ASP A 361 51.67 118.10 14.75
C ASP A 361 50.49 118.95 14.29
N ALA A 362 49.53 119.24 15.18
CA ALA A 362 48.45 120.19 14.90
C ALA A 362 49.02 121.59 14.67
N ALA A 363 49.96 122.03 15.51
CA ALA A 363 50.68 123.30 15.33
C ALA A 363 51.44 123.34 13.99
N ARG A 364 52.13 122.24 13.62
CA ARG A 364 52.81 122.09 12.33
C ARG A 364 51.84 122.20 11.17
N LYS A 365 50.69 121.54 11.24
CA LYS A 365 49.66 121.64 10.19
C LYS A 365 49.10 123.07 10.09
N PHE A 366 48.75 123.68 11.22
CA PHE A 366 48.24 125.04 11.27
C PHE A 366 49.28 126.09 10.81
N SER A 367 50.57 125.81 10.97
CA SER A 367 51.64 126.70 10.49
C SER A 367 51.63 126.90 8.98
N VAL A 368 51.16 125.91 8.21
CA VAL A 368 51.03 125.99 6.75
C VAL A 368 50.02 127.06 6.35
N GLU A 369 48.97 127.25 7.15
CA GLU A 369 47.94 128.26 6.92
C GLU A 369 48.30 129.62 7.54
N SER A 370 48.85 129.61 8.76
CA SER A 370 49.16 130.84 9.50
C SER A 370 50.45 131.53 9.03
N HIS A 371 51.37 130.80 8.41
CA HIS A 371 52.67 131.27 7.94
C HIS A 371 52.98 130.75 6.52
N PRO A 372 52.18 131.12 5.49
CA PRO A 372 52.28 130.53 4.16
C PRO A 372 53.63 130.75 3.47
N ASP A 373 54.33 131.83 3.80
CA ASP A 373 55.62 132.19 3.21
C ASP A 373 56.83 131.58 3.95
N LYS A 374 56.60 130.76 4.99
CA LYS A 374 57.66 130.16 5.82
C LYS A 374 57.44 128.65 5.99
N ALA A 375 58.53 127.89 6.07
CA ALA A 375 58.48 126.45 6.26
C ALA A 375 58.65 126.10 7.75
N PHE A 376 57.66 125.45 8.35
CA PHE A 376 57.79 124.94 9.72
C PHE A 376 58.83 123.81 9.78
N PRO A 377 59.68 123.76 10.82
CA PRO A 377 59.69 124.60 12.03
C PRO A 377 60.53 125.89 11.92
N ASP A 378 61.18 126.19 10.79
CA ASP A 378 62.01 127.39 10.65
C ASP A 378 61.19 128.64 10.29
N LEU A 379 60.42 129.12 11.28
CA LEU A 379 59.60 130.32 11.14
C LEU A 379 60.39 131.63 11.39
N GLY A 380 61.63 131.54 11.89
CA GLY A 380 62.44 132.69 12.29
C GLY A 380 61.99 133.34 13.62
N THR A 381 62.87 134.13 14.23
CA THR A 381 62.70 134.68 15.59
C THR A 381 61.54 135.65 15.73
N ASP A 382 61.22 136.40 14.68
CA ASP A 382 60.20 137.45 14.74
C ASP A 382 58.80 136.95 14.34
N ALA A 383 58.67 135.68 13.93
CA ALA A 383 57.38 135.11 13.58
C ALA A 383 56.50 134.85 14.82
N PRO A 384 55.18 135.11 14.74
CA PRO A 384 54.23 134.67 15.74
C PRO A 384 54.23 133.15 15.92
N CYS A 385 54.30 132.65 17.15
CA CYS A 385 54.22 131.23 17.45
C CYS A 385 52.84 130.65 17.05
N PRO A 386 52.77 129.53 16.31
CA PRO A 386 51.49 128.90 15.93
C PRO A 386 50.58 128.47 17.08
N LEU A 387 51.09 128.44 18.32
CA LEU A 387 50.34 128.07 19.52
C LEU A 387 49.91 129.26 20.36
N CYS A 388 50.80 130.21 20.66
CA CYS A 388 50.51 131.34 21.55
C CYS A 388 50.50 132.72 20.87
N GLN A 389 50.82 132.79 19.57
CA GLN A 389 50.84 134.00 18.73
C GLN A 389 51.83 135.10 19.17
N GLN A 390 52.69 134.85 20.16
CA GLN A 390 53.79 135.75 20.52
C GLN A 390 55.01 135.54 19.60
N PRO A 391 55.87 136.56 19.37
CA PRO A 391 57.13 136.38 18.64
C PRO A 391 57.97 135.24 19.22
N LEU A 392 58.50 134.37 18.35
CA LEU A 392 59.15 133.14 18.77
C LEU A 392 60.43 133.38 19.59
N ALA A 393 61.24 134.38 19.26
CA ALA A 393 62.53 134.64 19.90
C ALA A 393 63.35 133.33 20.08
N GLU A 394 63.78 133.01 21.30
CA GLU A 394 64.48 131.75 21.63
C GLU A 394 63.66 130.48 21.31
N GLY A 395 62.33 130.61 21.25
CA GLY A 395 61.40 129.56 20.85
C GLY A 395 61.57 129.08 19.42
N ALA A 396 62.18 129.87 18.52
CA ALA A 396 62.46 129.43 17.14
C ALA A 396 63.43 128.24 17.12
N THR A 397 64.51 128.32 17.90
CA THR A 397 65.49 127.23 18.07
C THR A 397 64.86 126.01 18.75
N ARG A 398 64.00 126.25 19.74
CA ARG A 398 63.29 125.17 20.44
C ARG A 398 62.31 124.43 19.51
N LEU A 399 61.65 125.14 18.60
CA LEU A 399 60.74 124.57 17.60
C LEU A 399 61.47 123.62 16.64
N LEU A 400 62.68 123.99 16.20
CA LEU A 400 63.56 123.13 15.39
C LEU A 400 63.94 121.84 16.13
N ARG A 401 64.33 121.94 17.40
CA ARG A 401 64.66 120.78 18.25
C ARG A 401 63.45 119.87 18.44
N PHE A 402 62.25 120.44 18.60
CA PHE A 402 61.01 119.69 18.74
C PHE A 402 60.67 118.89 17.47
N GLU A 403 60.80 119.49 16.29
CA GLU A 403 60.63 118.78 15.02
C GLU A 403 61.67 117.67 14.85
N ALA A 404 62.94 117.94 15.16
CA ALA A 404 64.01 116.95 15.04
C ALA A 404 63.73 115.70 15.89
N PHE A 405 63.22 115.88 17.11
CA PHE A 405 62.80 114.78 17.98
C PHE A 405 61.60 114.00 17.45
N ILE A 406 60.61 114.68 16.86
CA ILE A 406 59.46 114.01 16.24
C ILE A 406 59.88 113.22 15.00
N GLN A 407 60.90 113.69 14.27
CA GLN A 407 61.41 113.02 13.08
C GLN A 407 62.35 111.83 13.39
N GLN A 408 62.74 111.59 14.65
CA GLN A 408 63.59 110.45 15.03
C GLN A 408 62.96 109.09 14.69
N GLU A 409 63.80 108.15 14.27
CA GLU A 409 63.39 106.85 13.72
C GLU A 409 62.62 105.97 14.72
N ALA A 410 62.96 106.02 16.01
CA ALA A 410 62.28 105.27 17.06
C ALA A 410 60.76 105.59 17.13
N GLU A 411 60.40 106.83 16.83
CA GLU A 411 59.04 107.34 17.01
C GLU A 411 58.17 107.09 15.78
N LYS A 412 58.73 107.26 14.58
CA LYS A 412 58.10 106.79 13.34
C LYS A 412 57.85 105.29 13.36
N THR A 413 58.79 104.52 13.93
CA THR A 413 58.66 103.07 14.06
C THR A 413 57.49 102.70 14.99
N SER A 414 57.39 103.32 16.17
CA SER A 414 56.27 103.10 17.11
C SER A 414 54.90 103.37 16.46
N GLN A 415 54.76 104.50 15.75
CA GLN A 415 53.52 104.84 15.04
C GLN A 415 53.17 103.83 13.93
N THR A 416 54.18 103.42 13.14
CA THR A 416 53.98 102.44 12.07
C THR A 416 53.52 101.09 12.63
N ARG A 417 54.12 100.63 13.73
CA ARG A 417 53.73 99.37 14.37
C ARG A 417 52.34 99.45 15.00
N ARG A 418 51.97 100.60 15.57
CA ARG A 418 50.60 100.83 16.08
C ARG A 418 49.57 100.79 14.96
N ALA A 419 49.84 101.45 13.84
CA ALA A 419 48.95 101.45 12.69
C ALA A 419 48.78 100.03 12.11
N ALA A 420 49.87 99.25 12.04
CA ALA A 420 49.83 97.85 11.61
C ALA A 420 49.01 96.95 12.56
N LEU A 421 49.19 97.09 13.87
CA LEU A 421 48.37 96.37 14.86
C LEU A 421 46.90 96.76 14.76
N TYR A 422 46.60 98.07 14.70
CA TYR A 422 45.24 98.57 14.64
C TYR A 422 44.51 98.17 13.35
N ALA A 423 45.22 98.10 12.22
CA ALA A 423 44.68 97.67 10.93
C ALA A 423 44.16 96.22 10.95
N GLU A 424 44.75 95.35 11.77
CA GLU A 424 44.32 93.95 11.93
C GLU A 424 43.34 93.78 13.11
N TYR A 425 43.55 94.53 14.20
CA TYR A 425 42.70 94.48 15.38
C TYR A 425 41.28 95.01 15.12
N LYS A 426 41.14 96.13 14.39
CA LYS A 426 39.84 96.76 14.13
C LYS A 426 38.87 95.86 13.33
N PRO A 427 39.29 95.22 12.22
CA PRO A 427 38.45 94.24 11.54
C PRO A 427 38.15 93.01 12.38
N PHE A 428 39.12 92.52 13.18
CA PHE A 428 38.94 91.34 14.03
C PHE A 428 37.84 91.54 15.09
N ILE A 429 37.82 92.68 15.78
CA ILE A 429 36.81 92.93 16.82
C ILE A 429 35.39 93.12 16.27
N ALA A 430 35.28 93.44 14.98
CA ALA A 430 34.02 93.61 14.27
C ALA A 430 33.46 92.30 13.68
N GLN A 431 34.19 91.18 13.79
CA GLN A 431 33.72 89.89 13.29
C GLN A 431 32.51 89.39 14.08
N ASN A 432 31.46 88.99 13.35
CA ASN A 432 30.30 88.31 13.91
C ASN A 432 30.54 86.79 13.92
N LEU A 433 30.47 86.17 15.10
CA LEU A 433 30.70 84.75 15.33
C LEU A 433 29.41 83.93 15.56
N THR A 434 28.24 84.49 15.27
CA THR A 434 26.97 83.75 15.34
C THR A 434 26.93 82.64 14.28
N LEU A 435 26.49 81.45 14.70
CA LEU A 435 26.31 80.30 13.84
C LEU A 435 25.00 80.36 13.06
N ASN A 436 24.05 81.17 13.52
CA ASN A 436 22.68 81.31 13.00
C ASN A 436 21.89 79.99 13.07
N LEU A 437 22.03 79.26 14.18
CA LEU A 437 21.25 78.06 14.47
C LEU A 437 19.83 78.44 14.90
N ASP A 438 18.83 78.14 14.07
CA ASP A 438 17.42 78.32 14.40
C ASP A 438 16.83 77.12 15.17
N ASP A 439 15.74 77.35 15.91
CA ASP A 439 15.10 76.33 16.76
C ASP A 439 14.62 75.10 15.98
N VAL A 440 14.25 75.27 14.70
CA VAL A 440 13.79 74.16 13.85
C VAL A 440 14.97 73.26 13.50
N THR A 441 16.07 73.84 13.02
CA THR A 441 17.29 73.10 12.71
C THR A 441 17.88 72.45 13.98
N TYR A 442 17.81 73.11 15.13
CA TYR A 442 18.20 72.53 16.42
C TYR A 442 17.36 71.29 16.76
N GLY A 443 16.03 71.40 16.70
CA GLY A 443 15.12 70.27 17.00
C GLY A 443 15.31 69.09 16.05
N GLU A 444 15.64 69.35 14.78
CA GLU A 444 15.95 68.31 13.79
C GLU A 444 17.24 67.57 14.12
N ILE A 445 18.29 68.28 14.55
CA ILE A 445 19.54 67.65 14.99
C ILE A 445 19.31 66.90 16.31
N GLU A 446 18.56 67.46 17.26
CA GLU A 446 18.30 66.85 18.57
C GLU A 446 17.54 65.53 18.45
N ALA A 447 16.58 65.44 17.53
CA ALA A 447 15.87 64.19 17.25
C ALA A 447 16.77 63.07 16.69
N LEU A 448 17.88 63.43 16.03
CA LEU A 448 18.79 62.49 15.36
C LEU A 448 20.04 62.17 16.19
N ASP A 449 20.62 63.18 16.84
CA ASP A 449 21.79 63.09 17.72
C ASP A 449 21.68 64.19 18.81
N PRO A 450 21.06 63.90 19.96
CA PRO A 450 20.89 64.85 21.06
C PRO A 450 22.21 65.44 21.58
N LYS A 451 23.28 64.64 21.54
CA LYS A 451 24.61 65.08 21.99
C LYS A 451 25.19 66.11 21.03
N LEU A 452 25.09 65.85 19.72
CA LEU A 452 25.54 66.80 18.70
C LEU A 452 24.77 68.14 18.76
N ALA A 453 23.46 68.11 18.99
CA ALA A 453 22.66 69.32 19.14
C ALA A 453 23.16 70.20 20.32
N ALA A 454 23.42 69.57 21.47
CA ALA A 454 23.98 70.26 22.64
C ALA A 454 25.36 70.85 22.35
N ASP A 455 26.25 70.10 21.70
CA ASP A 455 27.61 70.53 21.37
C ASP A 455 27.61 71.74 20.42
N VAL A 456 26.72 71.77 19.42
CA VAL A 456 26.60 72.89 18.47
C VAL A 456 26.07 74.14 19.16
N LYS A 457 25.07 74.00 20.03
CA LYS A 457 24.52 75.12 20.82
C LYS A 457 25.56 75.71 21.78
N ALA A 458 26.44 74.87 22.34
CA ALA A 458 27.53 75.31 23.21
C ALA A 458 28.71 75.95 22.45
N PHE A 459 28.85 75.70 21.14
CA PHE A 459 29.99 76.20 20.37
C PHE A 459 29.97 77.71 20.14
N GLU A 460 28.80 78.31 19.89
CA GLU A 460 28.66 79.76 19.68
C GLU A 460 29.18 80.63 20.86
N PRO A 461 28.77 80.38 22.13
CA PRO A 461 29.31 81.14 23.25
C PRO A 461 30.81 80.90 23.48
N LEU A 462 31.36 79.73 23.10
CA LEU A 462 32.80 79.48 23.15
C LEU A 462 33.57 80.32 22.13
N LEU A 463 33.04 80.51 20.93
CA LEU A 463 33.62 81.41 19.92
C LEU A 463 33.64 82.86 20.40
N ALA A 464 32.53 83.33 20.97
CA ALA A 464 32.43 84.69 21.53
C ALA A 464 33.42 84.90 22.70
N ALA A 465 33.46 83.96 23.65
CA ALA A 465 34.40 84.01 24.77
C ALA A 465 35.86 84.02 24.30
N ARG A 466 36.18 83.26 23.25
CA ARG A 466 37.52 83.23 22.66
C ARG A 466 37.87 84.57 22.00
N GLN A 467 36.94 85.19 21.29
CA GLN A 467 37.14 86.52 20.70
C GLN A 467 37.42 87.58 21.77
N GLU A 468 36.65 87.59 22.86
CA GLU A 468 36.86 88.50 23.99
C GLU A 468 38.20 88.27 24.69
N ALA A 469 38.63 87.02 24.86
CA ALA A 469 39.95 86.71 25.39
C ALA A 469 41.08 87.25 24.50
N ILE A 470 40.96 87.14 23.17
CA ILE A 470 41.93 87.71 22.23
C ILE A 470 41.92 89.24 22.27
N LYS A 471 40.74 89.87 22.37
CA LYS A 471 40.61 91.33 22.55
C LYS A 471 41.34 91.82 23.79
N ALA A 472 41.06 91.17 24.93
CA ALA A 472 41.71 91.49 26.19
C ALA A 472 43.23 91.31 26.10
N ALA A 473 43.70 90.23 25.48
CA ALA A 473 45.12 89.93 25.35
C ALA A 473 45.88 90.96 24.49
N VAL A 474 45.28 91.50 23.42
CA VAL A 474 45.90 92.57 22.62
C VAL A 474 46.07 93.85 23.46
N LEU A 475 45.12 94.16 24.35
CA LEU A 475 45.14 95.38 25.16
C LEU A 475 46.03 95.25 26.40
N SER A 476 45.95 94.14 27.12
CA SER A 476 46.69 93.89 28.38
C SER A 476 48.05 93.25 28.16
N HIS A 477 48.29 92.70 26.97
CA HIS A 477 49.47 91.90 26.61
C HIS A 477 49.63 90.62 27.46
N GLN A 478 48.52 90.06 27.92
CA GLN A 478 48.48 88.78 28.63
C GLN A 478 47.88 87.70 27.71
N TRP A 479 48.74 86.83 27.17
CA TRP A 479 48.35 85.82 26.18
C TRP A 479 48.17 84.41 26.77
N GLU A 480 48.33 84.26 28.08
CA GLU A 480 48.16 82.97 28.77
C GLU A 480 46.71 82.48 28.65
N GLY A 481 46.52 81.21 28.30
CA GLY A 481 45.19 80.60 28.10
C GLY A 481 44.51 80.89 26.75
N VAL A 482 45.02 81.84 25.96
CA VAL A 482 44.42 82.24 24.66
C VAL A 482 44.82 81.28 23.51
N ALA A 483 45.62 80.25 23.76
CA ALA A 483 46.11 79.32 22.74
C ALA A 483 45.35 77.97 22.68
N GLN A 484 44.45 77.67 23.63
CA GLN A 484 43.75 76.37 23.68
C GLN A 484 42.82 76.17 22.48
N ALA A 485 42.94 75.07 21.73
CA ALA A 485 42.07 74.80 20.58
C ALA A 485 40.61 74.57 21.01
N LEU A 486 39.65 75.05 20.21
CA LEU A 486 38.22 74.77 20.39
C LEU A 486 37.84 73.52 19.60
N GLU A 487 37.06 72.61 20.20
CA GLU A 487 36.51 71.46 19.48
C GLU A 487 35.37 71.91 18.55
N ASN A 488 35.57 71.80 17.24
CA ASN A 488 34.59 72.24 16.24
C ASN A 488 33.58 71.12 15.93
N PRO A 489 32.26 71.32 16.08
CA PRO A 489 31.25 70.31 15.78
C PRO A 489 31.02 70.07 14.27
N ALA A 490 31.60 70.88 13.38
CA ALA A 490 31.39 70.81 11.93
C ALA A 490 31.62 69.42 11.30
N PRO A 491 32.67 68.64 11.63
CA PRO A 491 32.86 67.31 11.03
C PRO A 491 31.73 66.34 11.37
N ARG A 492 31.18 66.42 12.60
CA ARG A 492 30.05 65.59 13.04
C ARG A 492 28.75 66.02 12.39
N LEU A 493 28.53 67.33 12.22
CA LEU A 493 27.39 67.86 11.46
C LEU A 493 27.44 67.41 9.99
N GLN A 494 28.62 67.41 9.37
CA GLN A 494 28.77 66.94 7.99
C GLN A 494 28.45 65.45 7.86
N ALA A 495 28.96 64.61 8.78
CA ALA A 495 28.64 63.19 8.79
C ALA A 495 27.14 62.91 8.97
N LEU A 496 26.43 63.74 9.74
CA LEU A 496 24.97 63.64 9.88
C LEU A 496 24.25 64.02 8.57
N ALA A 497 24.68 65.09 7.91
CA ALA A 497 24.12 65.49 6.62
C ALA A 497 24.32 64.41 5.53
N ASP A 498 25.49 63.76 5.50
CA ASP A 498 25.78 62.69 4.53
C ASP A 498 24.90 61.45 4.74
N LYS A 499 24.62 61.09 6.00
CA LYS A 499 23.67 60.02 6.34
C LYS A 499 22.26 60.34 5.86
N LEU A 500 21.79 61.57 6.08
CA LEU A 500 20.47 62.02 5.63
C LEU A 500 20.35 62.00 4.11
N ASN A 501 21.40 62.41 3.39
CA ASN A 501 21.45 62.33 1.93
C ASN A 501 21.42 60.87 1.42
N THR A 502 22.16 59.96 2.06
CA THR A 502 22.15 58.53 1.68
C THR A 502 20.77 57.89 1.86
N ALA A 503 20.06 58.24 2.94
CA ALA A 503 18.69 57.80 3.18
C ALA A 503 17.71 58.37 2.14
N ALA A 504 17.86 59.65 1.77
CA ALA A 504 17.07 60.28 0.71
C ALA A 504 17.28 59.61 -0.66
N GLU A 505 18.54 59.32 -1.03
CA GLU A 505 18.87 58.63 -2.28
C GLU A 505 18.27 57.21 -2.36
N THR A 506 18.21 56.51 -1.23
CA THR A 506 17.62 55.17 -1.16
C THR A 506 16.10 55.23 -1.42
N LEU A 507 15.43 56.22 -0.84
CA LEU A 507 13.99 56.46 -1.06
C LEU A 507 13.68 56.97 -2.48
N GLU A 508 14.57 57.78 -3.09
CA GLU A 508 14.44 58.21 -4.49
C GLU A 508 14.60 57.05 -5.47
N LYS A 509 15.59 56.17 -5.26
CA LYS A 509 15.75 54.93 -6.03
C LYS A 509 14.53 54.01 -5.89
N ALA A 510 13.89 53.98 -4.72
CA ALA A 510 12.65 53.24 -4.49
C ALA A 510 11.39 53.89 -5.10
N SER A 511 11.49 55.11 -5.66
CA SER A 511 10.38 55.83 -6.30
C SER A 511 10.31 55.68 -7.83
N ASP A 512 11.28 54.99 -8.43
CA ASP A 512 11.21 54.50 -9.81
C ASP A 512 10.24 53.31 -9.86
N GLU A 513 9.16 53.40 -10.65
CA GLU A 513 8.14 52.34 -10.78
C GLU A 513 8.75 50.98 -11.11
N LYS A 514 9.84 50.95 -11.88
CA LYS A 514 10.54 49.71 -12.26
C LYS A 514 11.36 49.13 -11.11
N ALA A 515 11.97 50.00 -10.29
CA ALA A 515 12.68 49.59 -9.09
C ALA A 515 11.71 49.16 -7.97
N ARG A 516 10.60 49.87 -7.77
CA ARG A 516 9.54 49.48 -6.82
C ARG A 516 8.91 48.15 -7.20
N ALA A 517 8.65 47.89 -8.49
CA ALA A 517 8.18 46.58 -8.96
C ALA A 517 9.20 45.46 -8.66
N THR A 518 10.50 45.75 -8.76
CA THR A 518 11.58 44.79 -8.46
C THR A 518 11.65 44.48 -6.96
N LEU A 519 11.60 45.51 -6.10
CA LEU A 519 11.58 45.36 -4.65
C LEU A 519 10.29 44.67 -4.16
N GLN A 520 9.14 45.01 -4.75
CA GLN A 520 7.86 44.33 -4.50
C GLN A 520 7.95 42.84 -4.85
N LYS A 521 8.58 42.50 -5.97
CA LYS A 521 8.79 41.10 -6.38
C LYS A 521 9.71 40.36 -5.41
N GLN A 522 10.81 40.97 -4.98
CA GLN A 522 11.71 40.40 -3.97
C GLN A 522 11.01 40.21 -2.62
N PHE A 523 10.22 41.19 -2.18
CA PHE A 523 9.40 41.07 -0.97
C PHE A 523 8.39 39.94 -1.09
N MET A 524 7.66 39.84 -2.22
CA MET A 524 6.71 38.75 -2.45
C MET A 524 7.39 37.38 -2.39
N GLU A 525 8.60 37.23 -2.94
CA GLU A 525 9.38 35.99 -2.89
C GLU A 525 9.77 35.61 -1.45
N LEU A 526 10.34 36.55 -0.69
CA LEU A 526 10.71 36.32 0.71
C LEU A 526 9.50 36.08 1.61
N ASN A 527 8.42 36.85 1.44
CA ASN A 527 7.18 36.70 2.18
C ASN A 527 6.53 35.34 1.93
N ALA A 528 6.58 34.84 0.69
CA ALA A 528 6.07 33.51 0.37
C ALA A 528 6.90 32.41 1.05
N ARG A 529 8.24 32.56 1.13
CA ARG A 529 9.12 31.63 1.86
C ARG A 529 8.89 31.66 3.38
N VAL A 530 8.68 32.83 3.96
CA VAL A 530 8.32 32.98 5.39
C VAL A 530 7.01 32.25 5.69
N LYS A 531 5.96 32.47 4.89
CA LYS A 531 4.68 31.77 5.07
C LYS A 531 4.80 30.26 4.82
N LEU A 532 5.62 29.82 3.85
CA LEU A 532 5.90 28.40 3.63
C LEU A 532 6.54 27.74 4.86
N ARG A 533 7.46 28.45 5.54
CA ARG A 533 8.12 27.96 6.76
C ARG A 533 7.10 27.65 7.86
N GLU A 534 6.06 28.46 8.02
CA GLU A 534 5.02 28.27 9.03
C GLU A 534 4.17 27.01 8.78
N VAL A 535 3.92 26.67 7.51
CA VAL A 535 3.09 25.52 7.13
C VAL A 535 3.90 24.33 6.57
N ARG A 536 5.22 24.34 6.77
CA ARG A 536 6.16 23.38 6.16
C ARG A 536 5.76 21.93 6.43
N ASP A 537 5.44 21.58 7.68
CA ASP A 537 5.08 20.21 8.05
C ASP A 537 3.74 19.76 7.45
N ALA A 538 2.80 20.71 7.28
CA ALA A 538 1.54 20.44 6.59
C ALA A 538 1.76 20.15 5.10
N VAL A 539 2.66 20.89 4.43
CA VAL A 539 3.03 20.63 3.02
C VAL A 539 3.73 19.28 2.87
N VAL A 540 4.67 18.93 3.77
CA VAL A 540 5.33 17.61 3.77
C VAL A 540 4.32 16.48 3.96
N THR A 541 3.36 16.65 4.88
CA THR A 541 2.27 15.68 5.09
C THR A 541 1.40 15.53 3.86
N ALA A 542 1.04 16.63 3.19
CA ALA A 542 0.26 16.61 1.96
C ALA A 542 1.01 15.89 0.81
N VAL A 543 2.32 16.11 0.67
CA VAL A 543 3.16 15.37 -0.28
C VAL A 543 3.21 13.88 0.05
N GLY A 544 3.29 13.52 1.33
CA GLY A 544 3.19 12.12 1.79
C GLY A 544 1.87 11.48 1.36
N LYS A 545 0.74 12.17 1.53
CA LYS A 545 -0.57 11.73 1.05
C LYS A 545 -0.64 11.60 -0.48
N LEU A 546 -0.09 12.55 -1.23
CA LEU A 546 -0.03 12.48 -2.70
C LEU A 546 0.82 11.29 -3.18
N SER A 547 1.95 11.01 -2.51
CA SER A 547 2.76 9.82 -2.77
C SER A 547 1.98 8.53 -2.47
N HIS A 548 1.24 8.48 -1.36
CA HIS A 548 0.36 7.35 -1.05
C HIS A 548 -0.72 7.14 -2.12
N GLN A 549 -1.39 8.22 -2.54
CA GLN A 549 -2.38 8.18 -3.62
C GLN A 549 -1.80 7.68 -4.95
N ALA A 550 -0.59 8.11 -5.31
CA ALA A 550 0.10 7.63 -6.51
C ALA A 550 0.39 6.12 -6.44
N LYS A 551 0.79 5.60 -5.28
CA LYS A 551 0.97 4.15 -5.07
C LYS A 551 -0.38 3.40 -5.15
N LEU A 552 -1.45 3.92 -4.54
CA LEU A 552 -2.79 3.34 -4.66
C LEU A 552 -3.30 3.35 -6.12
N ALA A 553 -2.96 4.37 -6.91
CA ALA A 553 -3.29 4.40 -8.34
C ALA A 553 -2.56 3.30 -9.13
N GLN A 554 -1.33 2.95 -8.75
CA GLN A 554 -0.65 1.78 -9.30
C GLN A 554 -1.34 0.47 -8.89
N CYS A 555 -1.80 0.35 -7.65
CA CYS A 555 -2.63 -0.78 -7.21
C CYS A 555 -3.90 -0.94 -8.06
N LEU A 556 -4.60 0.16 -8.37
CA LEU A 556 -5.77 0.15 -9.28
C LEU A 556 -5.42 -0.37 -10.67
N SER A 557 -4.24 -0.02 -11.18
CA SER A 557 -3.78 -0.52 -12.48
C SER A 557 -3.50 -2.03 -12.45
N ALA A 558 -3.00 -2.55 -11.32
CA ALA A 558 -2.65 -3.96 -11.15
C ALA A 558 -3.87 -4.88 -10.96
N VAL A 559 -5.00 -4.36 -10.46
CA VAL A 559 -6.25 -5.13 -10.30
C VAL A 559 -7.15 -5.12 -11.55
N LYS A 560 -6.66 -4.64 -12.70
CA LYS A 560 -7.41 -4.69 -13.95
C LYS A 560 -7.57 -6.14 -14.43
N THR A 561 -8.79 -6.52 -14.83
CA THR A 561 -9.13 -7.90 -15.19
C THR A 561 -8.87 -8.25 -16.66
N ASN A 562 -8.40 -7.32 -17.49
CA ASN A 562 -8.29 -7.54 -18.94
C ASN A 562 -7.39 -8.72 -19.32
N ALA A 563 -6.23 -8.86 -18.66
CA ALA A 563 -5.29 -9.96 -18.90
C ALA A 563 -5.87 -11.31 -18.43
N ILE A 564 -6.60 -11.30 -17.31
CA ILE A 564 -7.30 -12.47 -16.79
C ILE A 564 -8.38 -12.92 -17.78
N SER A 565 -9.20 -11.98 -18.28
CA SER A 565 -10.23 -12.27 -19.27
C SER A 565 -9.66 -12.75 -20.60
N LEU A 566 -8.54 -12.18 -21.08
CA LEU A 566 -7.82 -12.69 -22.26
C LEU A 566 -7.42 -14.15 -22.08
N LYS A 567 -6.78 -14.47 -20.95
CA LYS A 567 -6.31 -15.82 -20.69
C LYS A 567 -7.46 -16.80 -20.51
N ALA A 568 -8.55 -16.38 -19.85
CA ALA A 568 -9.76 -17.17 -19.73
C ALA A 568 -10.35 -17.53 -21.10
N SER A 569 -10.44 -16.57 -22.03
CA SER A 569 -10.90 -16.83 -23.41
C SER A 569 -9.97 -17.79 -24.17
N ASP A 570 -8.65 -17.57 -24.14
CA ASP A 570 -7.65 -18.48 -24.76
C ASP A 570 -7.79 -19.92 -24.25
N MET A 571 -7.95 -20.09 -22.93
CA MET A 571 -8.11 -21.41 -22.34
C MET A 571 -9.48 -22.03 -22.62
N ALA A 572 -10.55 -21.24 -22.60
CA ALA A 572 -11.88 -21.71 -22.94
C ALA A 572 -11.94 -22.19 -24.40
N GLU A 573 -11.33 -21.48 -25.35
CA GLU A 573 -11.31 -21.88 -26.77
C GLU A 573 -10.59 -23.22 -26.98
N LYS A 574 -9.49 -23.48 -26.25
CA LYS A 574 -8.77 -24.76 -26.34
C LYS A 574 -9.52 -25.95 -25.75
N VAL A 575 -10.33 -25.73 -24.72
CA VAL A 575 -10.95 -26.81 -23.93
C VAL A 575 -12.43 -27.00 -24.23
N VAL A 576 -13.16 -25.90 -24.41
CA VAL A 576 -14.60 -25.87 -24.71
C VAL A 576 -14.79 -26.10 -26.20
N SER A 577 -14.49 -27.32 -26.64
CA SER A 577 -14.57 -27.73 -28.05
C SER A 577 -15.94 -28.33 -28.39
N LYS A 578 -16.19 -28.49 -29.69
CA LYS A 578 -17.34 -29.24 -30.20
C LYS A 578 -17.32 -30.69 -29.70
N GLU A 579 -16.13 -31.28 -29.51
CA GLU A 579 -15.99 -32.66 -29.02
C GLU A 579 -16.49 -32.81 -27.58
N LEU A 580 -16.27 -31.79 -26.74
CA LEU A 580 -16.80 -31.76 -25.38
C LEU A 580 -18.32 -31.64 -25.34
N ALA A 581 -18.91 -30.80 -26.20
CA ALA A 581 -20.36 -30.74 -26.36
C ALA A 581 -20.95 -32.10 -26.76
N GLU A 582 -20.33 -32.76 -27.74
CA GLU A 582 -20.74 -34.07 -28.21
C GLU A 582 -20.58 -35.15 -27.13
N ALA A 583 -19.48 -35.13 -26.37
CA ALA A 583 -19.27 -36.05 -25.25
C ALA A 583 -20.32 -35.86 -24.15
N LEU A 584 -20.59 -34.63 -23.71
CA LEU A 584 -21.63 -34.33 -22.73
C LEU A 584 -23.01 -34.82 -23.18
N ASN A 585 -23.40 -34.51 -24.43
CA ASN A 585 -24.69 -34.93 -24.97
C ASN A 585 -24.81 -36.47 -25.07
N ARG A 586 -23.73 -37.18 -25.40
CA ARG A 586 -23.69 -38.66 -25.36
C ARG A 586 -23.93 -39.18 -23.95
N GLU A 587 -23.24 -38.62 -22.95
CA GLU A 587 -23.38 -39.02 -21.56
C GLU A 587 -24.78 -38.71 -21.00
N PHE A 588 -25.32 -37.53 -21.29
CA PHE A 588 -26.67 -37.13 -20.86
C PHE A 588 -27.74 -38.04 -21.45
N LYS A 589 -27.59 -38.44 -22.73
CA LYS A 589 -28.46 -39.42 -23.36
C LYS A 589 -28.35 -40.80 -22.68
N ALA A 590 -27.13 -41.26 -22.38
CA ALA A 590 -26.89 -42.56 -21.74
C ALA A 590 -27.44 -42.63 -20.30
N LEU A 591 -27.28 -41.56 -19.54
CA LEU A 591 -27.82 -41.40 -18.18
C LEU A 591 -29.32 -41.03 -18.19
N GLY A 592 -29.84 -40.77 -19.38
CA GLY A 592 -31.25 -40.62 -19.68
C GLY A 592 -31.87 -39.33 -19.15
N VAL A 593 -31.05 -38.28 -19.20
CA VAL A 593 -31.41 -36.86 -19.13
C VAL A 593 -31.24 -36.19 -20.50
N GLY A 594 -31.31 -36.96 -21.60
CA GLY A 594 -31.06 -36.46 -22.97
C GLY A 594 -32.07 -35.45 -23.51
N ALA A 595 -33.13 -35.11 -22.77
CA ALA A 595 -33.94 -33.92 -23.04
C ALA A 595 -33.14 -32.62 -22.79
N LEU A 596 -32.07 -32.73 -22.00
CA LEU A 596 -31.06 -31.71 -21.81
C LEU A 596 -30.00 -31.89 -22.90
N SER A 597 -29.91 -30.95 -23.83
CA SER A 597 -28.82 -30.83 -24.79
C SER A 597 -27.98 -29.60 -24.48
N VAL A 598 -26.68 -29.74 -24.65
CA VAL A 598 -25.73 -28.64 -24.52
C VAL A 598 -25.25 -28.26 -25.91
N SER A 599 -25.31 -26.98 -26.24
CA SER A 599 -24.73 -26.45 -27.47
C SER A 599 -23.64 -25.43 -27.17
N LEU A 600 -22.67 -25.37 -28.08
CA LEU A 600 -21.59 -24.40 -28.04
C LEU A 600 -22.17 -23.05 -28.45
N GLN A 601 -22.29 -22.12 -27.51
CA GLN A 601 -22.66 -20.75 -27.81
C GLN A 601 -21.43 -19.87 -27.72
N SER A 602 -21.23 -19.04 -28.75
CA SER A 602 -20.20 -18.01 -28.77
C SER A 602 -20.86 -16.68 -28.46
N ARG A 603 -20.63 -16.13 -27.28
CA ARG A 603 -21.10 -14.78 -26.94
C ARG A 603 -19.96 -13.79 -27.17
N ALA A 604 -20.20 -12.76 -27.97
CA ALA A 604 -19.31 -11.62 -28.07
C ALA A 604 -19.67 -10.64 -26.95
N ASP A 605 -18.82 -10.51 -25.94
CA ASP A 605 -18.90 -9.40 -24.99
C ASP A 605 -17.59 -8.61 -25.06
N ARG A 606 -17.70 -7.29 -25.32
CA ARG A 606 -16.56 -6.36 -25.49
C ARG A 606 -15.47 -6.85 -26.47
N GLY A 607 -15.89 -7.42 -27.60
CA GLY A 607 -14.98 -7.76 -28.71
C GLY A 607 -14.19 -9.06 -28.56
N LYS A 608 -14.59 -9.97 -27.65
CA LYS A 608 -14.02 -11.33 -27.56
C LYS A 608 -15.12 -12.39 -27.57
N ALA A 609 -14.88 -13.48 -28.30
CA ALA A 609 -15.71 -14.67 -28.25
C ALA A 609 -15.44 -15.39 -26.93
N LEU A 610 -16.46 -15.47 -26.08
CA LEU A 610 -16.48 -16.40 -24.94
C LEU A 610 -17.22 -17.65 -25.41
N HIS A 611 -16.48 -18.76 -25.52
CA HIS A 611 -17.04 -20.07 -25.78
C HIS A 611 -17.60 -20.63 -24.47
N LYS A 612 -18.92 -20.78 -24.42
CA LYS A 612 -19.62 -21.40 -23.28
C LYS A 612 -20.51 -22.51 -23.79
N LEU A 613 -20.59 -23.56 -23.01
CA LEU A 613 -21.49 -24.68 -23.24
C LEU A 613 -22.77 -24.43 -22.46
N LYS A 614 -23.86 -24.11 -23.18
CA LYS A 614 -25.15 -23.74 -22.61
C LYS A 614 -26.19 -24.83 -22.83
N LEU A 615 -26.98 -25.11 -21.79
CA LEU A 615 -28.16 -25.96 -21.90
C LEU A 615 -29.21 -25.29 -22.79
N GLU A 616 -29.70 -26.03 -23.78
CA GLU A 616 -30.79 -25.60 -24.67
C GLU A 616 -32.12 -25.75 -23.91
N LEU A 617 -32.44 -24.72 -23.12
CA LEU A 617 -33.74 -24.60 -22.46
C LEU A 617 -34.59 -23.55 -23.19
N PRO A 618 -35.89 -23.80 -23.42
CA PRO A 618 -36.80 -22.83 -24.04
C PRO A 618 -36.96 -21.53 -23.24
N GLN A 619 -36.66 -21.54 -21.94
CA GLN A 619 -36.77 -20.40 -21.04
C GLN A 619 -35.46 -20.15 -20.29
N SER A 620 -35.11 -18.88 -20.09
CA SER A 620 -33.89 -18.44 -19.41
C SER A 620 -34.08 -18.42 -17.88
N ARG A 621 -34.22 -19.59 -17.25
CA ARG A 621 -34.20 -19.75 -15.79
C ARG A 621 -33.02 -20.64 -15.38
N SER A 622 -32.52 -20.47 -14.15
CA SER A 622 -31.43 -21.30 -13.62
C SER A 622 -31.84 -22.77 -13.58
N PRO A 623 -31.08 -23.72 -14.17
CA PRO A 623 -31.44 -25.12 -14.12
C PRO A 623 -31.40 -25.72 -12.72
N GLY A 624 -30.66 -25.13 -11.77
CA GLY A 624 -30.69 -25.56 -10.37
C GLY A 624 -32.10 -25.50 -9.77
N ASP A 625 -32.92 -24.54 -10.22
CA ASP A 625 -34.30 -24.35 -9.79
C ASP A 625 -35.32 -25.19 -10.60
N ILE A 626 -34.88 -25.78 -11.72
CA ILE A 626 -35.76 -26.48 -12.67
C ILE A 626 -35.53 -28.00 -12.63
N LEU A 627 -34.27 -28.42 -12.51
CA LEU A 627 -33.86 -29.81 -12.54
C LEU A 627 -34.08 -30.46 -11.18
N SER A 628 -34.69 -31.64 -11.18
CA SER A 628 -34.78 -32.47 -9.98
C SER A 628 -33.39 -32.89 -9.49
N GLU A 629 -33.24 -33.14 -8.18
CA GLU A 629 -31.96 -33.58 -7.57
C GLU A 629 -31.33 -34.76 -8.33
N GLY A 630 -32.16 -35.70 -8.81
CA GLY A 630 -31.68 -36.83 -9.59
C GLY A 630 -31.22 -36.48 -11.01
N GLU A 631 -31.77 -35.44 -11.65
CA GLU A 631 -31.27 -34.93 -12.94
C GLU A 631 -29.95 -34.20 -12.76
N GLN A 632 -29.87 -33.38 -11.72
CA GLN A 632 -28.64 -32.68 -11.34
C GLN A 632 -27.50 -33.67 -11.14
N ARG A 633 -27.76 -34.77 -10.44
CA ARG A 633 -26.77 -35.83 -10.19
C ARG A 633 -26.41 -36.60 -11.46
N ALA A 634 -27.37 -36.89 -12.34
CA ALA A 634 -27.08 -37.50 -13.64
C ALA A 634 -26.23 -36.59 -14.53
N VAL A 635 -26.52 -35.30 -14.58
CA VAL A 635 -25.71 -34.28 -15.28
C VAL A 635 -24.29 -34.26 -14.72
N ALA A 636 -24.12 -34.30 -13.40
CA ALA A 636 -22.81 -34.32 -12.76
C ALA A 636 -21.97 -35.54 -13.13
N ILE A 637 -22.58 -36.75 -13.09
CA ILE A 637 -21.91 -38.00 -13.48
C ILE A 637 -21.53 -37.93 -14.96
N GLY A 638 -22.42 -37.46 -15.81
CA GLY A 638 -22.18 -37.34 -17.25
C GLY A 638 -21.06 -36.35 -17.58
N SER A 639 -21.06 -35.20 -16.91
CA SER A 639 -19.98 -34.20 -17.01
C SER A 639 -18.63 -34.77 -16.61
N PHE A 640 -18.57 -35.49 -15.50
CA PHE A 640 -17.35 -36.16 -15.05
C PHE A 640 -16.85 -37.20 -16.05
N LEU A 641 -17.74 -38.06 -16.55
CA LEU A 641 -17.36 -39.09 -17.54
C LEU A 641 -16.91 -38.48 -18.87
N ALA A 642 -17.54 -37.39 -19.32
CA ALA A 642 -17.12 -36.67 -20.52
C ALA A 642 -15.71 -36.08 -20.38
N GLU A 643 -15.40 -35.43 -19.24
CA GLU A 643 -14.07 -34.88 -18.96
C GLU A 643 -12.98 -35.95 -18.95
N VAL A 644 -13.24 -37.04 -18.21
CA VAL A 644 -12.30 -38.16 -18.10
C VAL A 644 -12.09 -38.79 -19.49
N GLY A 645 -13.15 -38.94 -20.29
CA GLY A 645 -13.09 -39.47 -21.65
C GLY A 645 -12.22 -38.63 -22.60
N LEU A 646 -12.26 -37.31 -22.50
CA LEU A 646 -11.51 -36.40 -23.37
C LEU A 646 -10.06 -36.17 -22.93
N SER A 647 -9.73 -36.49 -21.67
CA SER A 647 -8.37 -36.31 -21.14
C SER A 647 -7.31 -37.25 -21.76
N GLY A 648 -7.70 -38.16 -22.66
CA GLY A 648 -6.83 -39.06 -23.43
C GLY A 648 -6.18 -40.20 -22.62
N GLY A 649 -6.12 -40.09 -21.30
CA GLY A 649 -5.56 -41.11 -20.41
C GLY A 649 -6.56 -42.23 -20.05
N LYS A 650 -6.02 -43.44 -19.80
CA LYS A 650 -6.75 -44.62 -19.30
C LYS A 650 -6.75 -44.75 -17.76
N GLY A 651 -6.41 -43.67 -17.05
CA GLY A 651 -6.39 -43.65 -15.59
C GLY A 651 -7.73 -44.05 -14.98
N GLY A 652 -7.68 -44.74 -13.85
CA GLY A 652 -8.85 -45.25 -13.14
C GLY A 652 -9.76 -44.17 -12.57
N ILE A 653 -11.04 -44.52 -12.37
CA ILE A 653 -12.05 -43.62 -11.79
C ILE A 653 -12.66 -44.21 -10.52
N VAL A 654 -12.95 -43.34 -9.56
CA VAL A 654 -13.54 -43.70 -8.26
C VAL A 654 -14.85 -42.95 -8.06
N PHE A 655 -15.91 -43.64 -7.66
CA PHE A 655 -17.20 -43.05 -7.31
C PHE A 655 -17.50 -43.25 -5.82
N ASP A 656 -17.79 -42.14 -5.11
CA ASP A 656 -18.27 -42.17 -3.73
C ASP A 656 -19.79 -41.96 -3.69
N ASP A 657 -20.50 -43.05 -3.44
CA ASP A 657 -21.96 -43.14 -3.35
C ASP A 657 -22.71 -42.40 -4.49
N PRO A 658 -22.51 -42.83 -5.76
CA PRO A 658 -22.98 -42.08 -6.93
C PRO A 658 -24.50 -41.98 -7.07
N VAL A 659 -25.26 -42.76 -6.28
CA VAL A 659 -26.71 -42.95 -6.47
C VAL A 659 -27.58 -42.52 -5.29
N SER A 660 -27.04 -41.82 -4.29
CA SER A 660 -27.90 -41.26 -3.24
C SER A 660 -28.98 -40.36 -3.88
N SER A 661 -30.22 -40.48 -3.42
CA SER A 661 -31.39 -39.75 -3.92
C SER A 661 -31.80 -40.04 -5.39
N LEU A 662 -31.25 -41.06 -6.06
CA LEU A 662 -31.71 -41.45 -7.41
C LEU A 662 -32.90 -42.41 -7.34
N ASP A 663 -33.82 -42.30 -8.30
CA ASP A 663 -34.86 -43.30 -8.53
C ASP A 663 -34.29 -44.60 -9.14
N HIS A 664 -35.07 -45.67 -9.13
CA HIS A 664 -34.63 -46.97 -9.65
C HIS A 664 -34.20 -46.91 -11.12
N ARG A 665 -34.90 -46.14 -11.97
CA ARG A 665 -34.59 -46.02 -13.41
C ARG A 665 -33.24 -45.35 -13.66
N ARG A 666 -32.88 -44.33 -12.88
CA ARG A 666 -31.57 -43.67 -12.98
C ARG A 666 -30.47 -44.54 -12.39
N ARG A 667 -30.71 -45.25 -11.29
CA ARG A 667 -29.77 -46.24 -10.73
C ARG A 667 -29.36 -47.28 -11.78
N GLU A 668 -30.32 -47.83 -12.51
CA GLU A 668 -30.07 -48.75 -13.63
C GLU A 668 -29.15 -48.13 -14.70
N ARG A 669 -29.48 -46.92 -15.16
CA ARG A 669 -28.70 -46.22 -16.20
C ARG A 669 -27.27 -45.91 -15.75
N VAL A 670 -27.10 -45.49 -14.51
CA VAL A 670 -25.77 -45.27 -13.92
C VAL A 670 -25.01 -46.58 -13.85
N ALA A 671 -25.60 -47.66 -13.33
CA ALA A 671 -24.94 -48.97 -13.23
C ALA A 671 -24.47 -49.48 -14.60
N LYS A 672 -25.34 -49.41 -15.62
CA LYS A 672 -25.01 -49.78 -16.99
C LYS A 672 -23.88 -48.92 -17.57
N ARG A 673 -23.91 -47.61 -17.35
CA ARG A 673 -22.89 -46.69 -17.86
C ARG A 673 -21.53 -46.95 -17.20
N LEU A 674 -21.50 -47.20 -15.89
CA LEU A 674 -20.27 -47.53 -15.16
C LEU A 674 -19.71 -48.90 -15.57
N ALA A 675 -20.57 -49.90 -15.79
CA ALA A 675 -20.14 -51.20 -16.33
C ALA A 675 -19.52 -51.07 -17.73
N THR A 676 -20.10 -50.22 -18.58
CA THR A 676 -19.53 -49.91 -19.89
C THR A 676 -18.17 -49.21 -19.77
N GLU A 677 -18.02 -48.26 -18.84
CA GLU A 677 -16.74 -47.57 -18.61
C GLU A 677 -15.66 -48.51 -18.06
N ALA A 678 -16.05 -49.49 -17.24
CA ALA A 678 -15.16 -50.49 -16.66
C ALA A 678 -14.53 -51.43 -17.69
N ALA A 679 -15.05 -51.47 -18.92
CA ALA A 679 -14.40 -52.17 -20.04
C ALA A 679 -13.19 -51.40 -20.60
N TYR A 680 -13.12 -50.09 -20.39
CA TYR A 680 -12.07 -49.22 -20.94
C TYR A 680 -11.02 -48.81 -19.92
N ARG A 681 -11.41 -48.66 -18.64
CA ARG A 681 -10.53 -48.25 -17.53
C ARG A 681 -10.97 -48.90 -16.21
N GLN A 682 -10.11 -48.85 -15.21
CA GLN A 682 -10.45 -49.28 -13.86
C GLN A 682 -11.58 -48.43 -13.26
N VAL A 683 -12.60 -49.05 -12.67
CA VAL A 683 -13.71 -48.38 -11.99
C VAL A 683 -13.84 -48.89 -10.55
N VAL A 684 -13.78 -47.98 -9.57
CA VAL A 684 -13.99 -48.29 -8.15
C VAL A 684 -15.26 -47.59 -7.68
N VAL A 685 -16.18 -48.31 -7.05
CA VAL A 685 -17.45 -47.76 -6.56
C VAL A 685 -17.61 -48.06 -5.08
N PHE A 686 -17.70 -47.01 -4.26
CA PHE A 686 -18.18 -47.11 -2.88
C PHE A 686 -19.68 -46.89 -2.86
N THR A 687 -20.44 -47.78 -2.20
CA THR A 687 -21.88 -47.61 -2.06
C THR A 687 -22.41 -48.20 -0.75
N HIS A 688 -23.48 -47.61 -0.24
CA HIS A 688 -24.27 -48.19 0.86
C HIS A 688 -25.53 -48.90 0.36
N ASP A 689 -25.81 -48.83 -0.94
CA ASP A 689 -27.02 -49.33 -1.54
C ASP A 689 -26.79 -50.74 -2.12
N ILE A 690 -27.34 -51.75 -1.44
CA ILE A 690 -27.21 -53.15 -1.87
C ILE A 690 -27.98 -53.44 -3.16
N TYR A 691 -29.06 -52.70 -3.45
CA TYR A 691 -29.78 -52.79 -4.71
C TYR A 691 -28.90 -52.33 -5.86
N PHE A 692 -28.23 -51.18 -5.69
CA PHE A 692 -27.30 -50.66 -6.69
C PHE A 692 -26.08 -51.58 -6.88
N LEU A 693 -25.54 -52.19 -5.81
CA LEU A 693 -24.50 -53.21 -5.93
C LEU A 693 -24.95 -54.38 -6.81
N CYS A 694 -26.17 -54.90 -6.60
CA CYS A 694 -26.71 -55.98 -7.42
C CYS A 694 -26.81 -55.58 -8.90
N LEU A 695 -27.26 -54.35 -9.19
CA LEU A 695 -27.30 -53.82 -10.55
C LEU A 695 -25.91 -53.74 -11.18
N LEU A 696 -24.89 -53.28 -10.45
CA LEU A 696 -23.52 -53.22 -10.95
C LEU A 696 -22.97 -54.62 -11.29
N VAL A 697 -23.22 -55.61 -10.44
CA VAL A 697 -22.83 -57.01 -10.70
C VAL A 697 -23.51 -57.57 -11.95
N GLU A 698 -24.80 -57.29 -12.13
CA GLU A 698 -25.56 -57.73 -13.29
C GLU A 698 -25.11 -57.06 -14.59
N GLU A 699 -24.95 -55.73 -14.58
CA GLU A 699 -24.53 -54.97 -15.76
C GLU A 699 -23.07 -55.29 -16.13
N ALA A 700 -22.18 -55.51 -15.14
CA ALA A 700 -20.81 -55.96 -15.40
C ALA A 700 -20.78 -57.36 -16.03
N LYS A 701 -21.59 -58.31 -15.52
CA LYS A 701 -21.74 -59.64 -16.14
C LYS A 701 -22.25 -59.53 -17.58
N THR A 702 -23.24 -58.67 -17.82
CA THR A 702 -23.83 -58.45 -19.16
C THR A 702 -22.82 -57.83 -20.12
N ALA A 703 -21.99 -56.91 -19.65
CA ALA A 703 -20.91 -56.29 -20.42
C ALA A 703 -19.66 -57.19 -20.59
N GLY A 704 -19.60 -58.33 -19.90
CA GLY A 704 -18.42 -59.21 -19.92
C GLY A 704 -17.22 -58.64 -19.16
N VAL A 705 -17.45 -57.74 -18.20
CA VAL A 705 -16.40 -57.07 -17.42
C VAL A 705 -16.15 -57.80 -16.11
N ALA A 706 -14.88 -57.96 -15.74
CA ALA A 706 -14.50 -58.53 -14.45
C ALA A 706 -14.96 -57.62 -13.30
N ILE A 707 -15.61 -58.21 -12.29
CA ILE A 707 -16.08 -57.48 -11.11
C ILE A 707 -15.65 -58.17 -9.82
N SER A 708 -15.13 -57.40 -8.86
CA SER A 708 -14.94 -57.82 -7.48
C SER A 708 -15.86 -57.06 -6.53
N THR A 709 -16.36 -57.75 -5.51
CA THR A 709 -17.18 -57.17 -4.45
C THR A 709 -16.57 -57.46 -3.09
N GLN A 710 -16.62 -56.48 -2.20
CA GLN A 710 -16.11 -56.56 -0.83
C GLN A 710 -16.88 -55.58 0.06
N SER A 711 -16.68 -55.65 1.36
CA SER A 711 -17.33 -54.76 2.33
C SER A 711 -16.33 -53.98 3.18
N LEU A 712 -16.77 -52.83 3.67
CA LEU A 712 -16.19 -52.16 4.82
C LEU A 712 -17.14 -52.33 6.00
N ILE A 713 -16.60 -52.77 7.14
CA ILE A 713 -17.36 -53.01 8.36
C ILE A 713 -16.71 -52.33 9.56
N ARG A 714 -17.48 -52.23 10.64
CA ARG A 714 -16.99 -51.81 11.96
C ARG A 714 -16.60 -53.05 12.76
N ARG A 715 -15.38 -53.05 13.32
CA ARG A 715 -14.93 -54.06 14.31
C ARG A 715 -14.45 -53.37 15.59
N ALA A 716 -14.01 -54.16 16.57
CA ALA A 716 -13.48 -53.64 17.83
C ALA A 716 -12.28 -52.70 17.63
N GLU A 717 -11.45 -52.97 16.62
CA GLU A 717 -10.28 -52.17 16.25
C GLU A 717 -10.63 -50.81 15.61
N GLY A 718 -11.88 -50.60 15.19
CA GLY A 718 -12.33 -49.34 14.58
C GLY A 718 -13.26 -49.52 13.38
N PHE A 719 -13.38 -48.47 12.59
CA PHE A 719 -14.20 -48.43 11.37
C PHE A 719 -13.35 -48.74 10.13
N GLY A 720 -13.99 -49.04 8.99
CA GLY A 720 -13.28 -49.19 7.72
C GLY A 720 -12.40 -50.43 7.63
N VAL A 721 -12.74 -51.49 8.38
CA VAL A 721 -12.08 -52.79 8.27
C VAL A 721 -12.56 -53.47 6.99
N ALA A 722 -11.61 -53.82 6.11
CA ALA A 722 -11.91 -54.51 4.87
C ALA A 722 -12.34 -55.95 5.16
N ASP A 723 -13.51 -56.32 4.64
CA ASP A 723 -14.02 -57.67 4.68
C ASP A 723 -14.16 -58.17 3.24
N PRO A 724 -13.49 -59.28 2.85
CA PRO A 724 -13.59 -59.81 1.51
C PRO A 724 -15.00 -60.34 1.20
N GLU A 725 -15.87 -60.46 2.20
CA GLU A 725 -17.23 -60.92 2.02
C GLU A 725 -18.25 -59.79 2.07
N LEU A 726 -19.34 -59.97 1.33
CA LEU A 726 -20.55 -59.16 1.45
C LEU A 726 -21.35 -59.57 2.70
N PRO A 727 -22.22 -58.69 3.23
CA PRO A 727 -23.23 -59.07 4.21
C PRO A 727 -24.04 -60.27 3.71
N PHE A 728 -24.68 -61.00 4.63
CA PHE A 728 -25.38 -62.24 4.30
C PHE A 728 -26.43 -62.04 3.18
N GLU A 729 -27.10 -60.89 3.17
CA GLU A 729 -28.07 -60.46 2.16
C GLU A 729 -27.46 -60.34 0.76
N GLY A 730 -26.21 -59.88 0.66
CA GLY A 730 -25.47 -59.70 -0.59
C GLY A 730 -24.73 -60.95 -1.08
N LYS A 731 -24.65 -62.01 -0.25
CA LYS A 731 -24.06 -63.30 -0.64
C LYS A 731 -24.99 -64.10 -1.56
N ASN A 732 -24.40 -64.79 -2.53
CA ASN A 732 -25.08 -65.81 -3.34
C ASN A 732 -25.36 -67.09 -2.51
N ALA A 733 -26.16 -68.02 -3.05
CA ALA A 733 -26.57 -69.24 -2.35
C ALA A 733 -25.38 -70.05 -1.81
N SER A 734 -24.35 -70.26 -2.62
CA SER A 734 -23.14 -71.00 -2.21
C SER A 734 -22.42 -70.35 -1.03
N LYS A 735 -22.21 -69.03 -1.07
CA LYS A 735 -21.51 -68.30 0.00
C LYS A 735 -22.36 -68.22 1.28
N ARG A 736 -23.69 -68.19 1.17
CA ARG A 736 -24.60 -68.26 2.32
C ARG A 736 -24.48 -69.59 3.06
N ILE A 737 -24.44 -70.70 2.32
CA ILE A 737 -24.22 -72.05 2.89
C ILE A 737 -22.87 -72.10 3.63
N GLY A 738 -21.80 -71.60 3.01
CA GLY A 738 -20.48 -71.53 3.65
C GLY A 738 -20.49 -70.72 4.95
N ALA A 739 -21.18 -69.57 4.96
CA ALA A 739 -21.33 -68.75 6.17
C ALA A 739 -22.12 -69.47 7.28
N LEU A 740 -23.19 -70.20 6.92
CA LEU A 740 -23.98 -71.00 7.86
C LEU A 740 -23.16 -72.13 8.47
N LYS A 741 -22.30 -72.79 7.69
CA LYS A 741 -21.37 -73.82 8.22
C LYS A 741 -20.38 -73.23 9.24
N ALA A 742 -19.82 -72.05 8.95
CA ALA A 742 -18.93 -71.37 9.90
C ALA A 742 -19.68 -70.93 11.19
N GLN A 743 -20.92 -70.45 11.05
CA GLN A 743 -21.77 -70.13 12.19
C GLN A 743 -22.09 -71.39 13.01
N GLN A 744 -22.42 -72.51 12.36
CA GLN A 744 -22.68 -73.79 13.02
C GLN A 744 -21.47 -74.27 13.83
N GLN A 745 -20.24 -74.13 13.32
CA GLN A 745 -19.03 -74.49 14.09
C GLN A 745 -18.90 -73.66 15.37
N SER A 746 -19.26 -72.38 15.31
CA SER A 746 -19.27 -71.49 16.46
C SER A 746 -20.36 -71.87 17.47
N ILE A 747 -21.55 -72.21 16.98
CA ILE A 747 -22.69 -72.70 17.77
C ILE A 747 -22.34 -74.01 18.46
N ALA A 748 -21.72 -74.96 17.76
CA ALA A 748 -21.27 -76.23 18.31
C ALA A 748 -20.27 -76.04 19.45
N LYS A 749 -19.38 -75.05 19.32
CA LYS A 749 -18.46 -74.66 20.40
C LYS A 749 -19.21 -74.09 21.61
N LEU A 750 -20.13 -73.14 21.42
CA LEU A 750 -20.94 -72.57 22.51
C LEU A 750 -21.74 -73.63 23.27
N HIS A 751 -22.34 -74.57 22.53
CA HIS A 751 -23.06 -75.70 23.10
C HIS A 751 -22.13 -76.58 23.97
N LYS A 752 -20.94 -76.91 23.45
CA LYS A 752 -19.94 -77.69 24.18
C LYS A 752 -19.42 -76.98 25.44
N ASP A 753 -19.29 -75.65 25.36
CA ASP A 753 -18.82 -74.80 26.46
C ASP A 753 -19.92 -74.53 27.51
N GLY A 754 -21.17 -74.96 27.27
CA GLY A 754 -22.31 -74.81 28.19
C GLY A 754 -22.96 -73.42 28.19
N GLU A 755 -22.68 -72.60 27.18
CA GLU A 755 -23.18 -71.22 27.04
C GLU A 755 -24.62 -71.19 26.49
N GLU A 756 -25.56 -71.78 27.24
CA GLU A 756 -26.90 -72.15 26.78
C GLU A 756 -27.71 -70.97 26.18
N GLN A 757 -27.62 -69.78 26.77
CA GLN A 757 -28.37 -68.61 26.30
C GLN A 757 -27.86 -68.10 24.94
N GLU A 758 -26.54 -67.99 24.77
CA GLU A 758 -25.95 -67.51 23.53
C GLU A 758 -26.01 -68.58 22.44
N HIS A 759 -25.81 -69.86 22.81
CA HIS A 759 -26.08 -71.02 21.94
C HIS A 759 -27.49 -70.92 21.34
N ARG A 760 -28.52 -70.80 22.20
CA ARG A 760 -29.92 -70.71 21.78
C ARG A 760 -30.19 -69.56 20.83
N LYS A 761 -29.66 -68.39 21.14
CA LYS A 761 -29.83 -67.17 20.33
C LYS A 761 -29.18 -67.32 18.96
N GLN A 762 -27.95 -67.83 18.90
CA GLN A 762 -27.20 -68.04 17.66
C GLN A 762 -27.85 -69.12 16.78
N THR A 763 -28.37 -70.20 17.37
CA THR A 763 -29.10 -71.24 16.62
C THR A 763 -30.37 -70.68 15.98
N ILE A 764 -31.15 -69.86 16.70
CA ILE A 764 -32.34 -69.20 16.13
C ILE A 764 -31.95 -68.29 14.96
N ASP A 765 -30.89 -67.48 15.10
CA ASP A 765 -30.36 -66.63 14.03
C ASP A 765 -29.88 -67.46 12.82
N ALA A 766 -29.22 -68.60 13.06
CA ALA A 766 -28.79 -69.50 12.00
C ALA A 766 -29.97 -70.09 11.21
N TYR A 767 -31.07 -70.48 11.87
CA TYR A 767 -32.28 -70.93 11.16
C TYR A 767 -32.97 -69.81 10.38
N PHE A 768 -32.97 -68.59 10.91
CA PHE A 768 -33.45 -67.42 10.17
C PHE A 768 -32.63 -67.20 8.89
N ARG A 769 -31.30 -67.26 8.99
CA ARG A 769 -30.39 -67.16 7.84
C ARG A 769 -30.50 -68.35 6.88
N LEU A 770 -30.72 -69.57 7.39
CA LEU A 770 -30.93 -70.76 6.58
C LEU A 770 -32.20 -70.65 5.74
N ARG A 771 -33.29 -70.11 6.30
CA ARG A 771 -34.49 -69.76 5.53
C ARG A 771 -34.17 -68.82 4.37
N MET A 772 -33.44 -67.74 4.66
CA MET A 772 -33.01 -66.79 3.62
C MET A 772 -32.11 -67.46 2.57
N ALA A 773 -31.30 -68.45 2.94
CA ALA A 773 -30.47 -69.21 2.01
C ALA A 773 -31.32 -70.12 1.09
N TRP A 774 -32.36 -70.77 1.63
CA TRP A 774 -33.35 -71.50 0.82
C TRP A 774 -34.04 -70.59 -0.19
N GLU A 775 -34.55 -69.43 0.23
CA GLU A 775 -35.19 -68.47 -0.67
C GLU A 775 -34.24 -68.04 -1.80
N ARG A 776 -32.97 -67.75 -1.47
CA ARG A 776 -31.95 -67.38 -2.46
C ARG A 776 -31.62 -68.53 -3.40
N ALA A 777 -31.54 -69.76 -2.90
CA ALA A 777 -31.25 -70.93 -3.70
C ALA A 777 -32.42 -71.28 -4.65
N VAL A 778 -33.67 -71.04 -4.24
CA VAL A 778 -34.82 -71.15 -5.17
C VAL A 778 -34.65 -70.18 -6.34
N GLU A 779 -34.33 -68.91 -6.08
CA GLU A 779 -34.14 -67.88 -7.12
C GLU A 779 -32.95 -68.19 -8.04
N GLU A 780 -31.78 -68.46 -7.47
CA GLU A 780 -30.52 -68.61 -8.23
C GLU A 780 -30.37 -70.00 -8.86
N VAL A 781 -30.79 -71.05 -8.16
CA VAL A 781 -30.45 -72.44 -8.49
C VAL A 781 -31.64 -73.16 -9.11
N LEU A 782 -32.79 -73.25 -8.42
CA LEU A 782 -33.98 -73.95 -8.92
C LEU A 782 -34.57 -73.25 -10.15
N LEU A 783 -34.80 -71.94 -10.03
CA LEU A 783 -35.30 -71.11 -11.11
C LEU A 783 -34.19 -70.64 -12.06
N ARG A 784 -32.92 -71.03 -11.85
CA ARG A 784 -31.78 -70.70 -12.71
C ARG A 784 -31.64 -69.21 -13.01
N GLU A 785 -31.90 -68.37 -12.01
CA GLU A 785 -31.95 -66.91 -12.12
C GLU A 785 -32.99 -66.41 -13.15
N VAL A 786 -34.05 -67.17 -13.46
CA VAL A 786 -35.17 -66.69 -14.30
C VAL A 786 -35.86 -65.50 -13.63
N ILE A 787 -36.02 -65.57 -12.30
CA ILE A 787 -36.49 -64.50 -11.45
C ILE A 787 -35.44 -64.30 -10.36
N LEU A 788 -34.96 -63.07 -10.19
CA LEU A 788 -34.15 -62.66 -9.05
C LEU A 788 -34.79 -61.44 -8.42
N ARG A 789 -34.78 -61.34 -7.09
CA ARG A 789 -35.12 -60.06 -6.43
C ARG A 789 -34.27 -58.95 -7.03
N PHE A 790 -34.90 -57.81 -7.26
CA PHE A 790 -34.27 -56.59 -7.79
C PHE A 790 -33.91 -56.61 -9.28
N ARG A 791 -34.08 -57.74 -9.99
CA ARG A 791 -33.98 -57.81 -11.45
C ARG A 791 -35.27 -57.29 -12.09
N LYS A 792 -35.13 -56.48 -13.14
CA LYS A 792 -36.24 -55.82 -13.84
C LYS A 792 -37.15 -56.77 -14.63
N GLY A 793 -36.55 -57.80 -15.22
CA GLY A 793 -37.22 -58.70 -16.15
C GLY A 793 -37.20 -60.15 -15.69
N VAL A 794 -38.14 -60.92 -16.23
CA VAL A 794 -38.11 -62.38 -16.14
C VAL A 794 -37.24 -62.89 -17.30
N GLU A 795 -36.14 -63.58 -16.99
CA GLU A 795 -35.18 -64.08 -17.97
C GLU A 795 -35.68 -65.37 -18.63
N THR A 796 -36.67 -65.24 -19.51
CA THR A 796 -37.37 -66.38 -20.15
C THR A 796 -36.43 -67.33 -20.89
N GLN A 797 -35.32 -66.83 -21.44
CA GLN A 797 -34.30 -67.68 -22.10
C GLN A 797 -33.62 -68.65 -21.14
N ARG A 798 -33.55 -68.31 -19.85
CA ARG A 798 -32.96 -69.17 -18.82
C ARG A 798 -33.88 -70.33 -18.43
N LEU A 799 -35.16 -70.29 -18.81
CA LEU A 799 -36.07 -71.44 -18.67
C LEU A 799 -35.52 -72.69 -19.36
N ALA A 800 -34.64 -72.54 -20.36
CA ALA A 800 -33.93 -73.66 -20.97
C ALA A 800 -33.19 -74.54 -19.95
N GLY A 801 -32.77 -74.00 -18.80
CA GLY A 801 -32.14 -74.75 -17.72
C GLY A 801 -33.07 -75.17 -16.57
N VAL A 802 -34.36 -74.83 -16.59
CA VAL A 802 -35.28 -75.05 -15.46
C VAL A 802 -36.06 -76.35 -15.61
N VAL A 803 -36.05 -77.17 -14.57
CA VAL A 803 -36.89 -78.36 -14.34
C VAL A 803 -37.22 -78.38 -12.86
N VAL A 804 -38.51 -78.48 -12.54
CA VAL A 804 -39.02 -78.60 -11.16
C VAL A 804 -39.80 -79.90 -11.08
N ASP A 805 -39.29 -80.83 -10.29
CA ASP A 805 -39.88 -82.11 -9.97
C ASP A 805 -40.55 -82.05 -8.58
N ASP A 806 -41.48 -82.97 -8.30
CA ASP A 806 -42.18 -83.02 -7.00
C ASP A 806 -41.23 -83.15 -5.80
N ASP A 807 -40.11 -83.84 -6.00
CA ASP A 807 -39.06 -83.99 -4.98
C ASP A 807 -38.38 -82.64 -4.65
N ASP A 808 -38.20 -81.75 -5.63
CA ASP A 808 -37.62 -80.43 -5.36
C ASP A 808 -38.58 -79.59 -4.50
N TYR A 809 -39.88 -79.65 -4.80
CA TYR A 809 -40.90 -79.00 -3.98
C TYR A 809 -40.91 -79.57 -2.56
N ALA A 810 -40.89 -80.90 -2.42
CA ALA A 810 -40.90 -81.55 -1.12
C ALA A 810 -39.70 -81.12 -0.26
N GLN A 811 -38.50 -81.09 -0.84
CA GLN A 811 -37.28 -80.67 -0.13
C GLN A 811 -37.30 -79.18 0.25
N VAL A 812 -37.69 -78.29 -0.68
CA VAL A 812 -37.82 -76.85 -0.40
C VAL A 812 -38.88 -76.60 0.67
N ASN A 813 -40.05 -77.24 0.57
CA ASN A 813 -41.14 -77.09 1.53
C ASN A 813 -40.73 -77.59 2.92
N ALA A 814 -40.06 -78.73 3.01
CA ALA A 814 -39.54 -79.26 4.28
C ALA A 814 -38.53 -78.31 4.91
N GLY A 815 -37.53 -77.85 4.14
CA GLY A 815 -36.51 -76.91 4.62
C GLY A 815 -37.10 -75.58 5.08
N MET A 816 -37.98 -74.99 4.27
CA MET A 816 -38.66 -73.72 4.61
C MET A 816 -39.58 -73.84 5.83
N THR A 817 -40.35 -74.93 5.93
CA THR A 817 -41.25 -75.18 7.07
C THR A 817 -40.45 -75.30 8.36
N LYS A 818 -39.38 -76.10 8.35
CA LYS A 818 -38.52 -76.27 9.52
C LYS A 818 -37.90 -74.95 9.96
N CYS A 819 -37.38 -74.14 9.03
CA CYS A 819 -36.81 -72.85 9.38
C CYS A 819 -37.86 -71.83 9.87
N SER A 820 -39.11 -71.90 9.37
CA SER A 820 -40.20 -71.00 9.74
C SER A 820 -40.55 -71.04 11.23
N ASN A 821 -40.34 -72.19 11.88
CA ASN A 821 -40.55 -72.38 13.31
C ASN A 821 -39.71 -71.45 14.20
N TYR A 822 -38.67 -70.82 13.64
CA TYR A 822 -37.72 -69.97 14.37
C TYR A 822 -37.73 -68.51 13.90
N ALA A 823 -38.54 -68.16 12.89
CA ALA A 823 -38.52 -66.84 12.23
C ALA A 823 -39.70 -65.90 12.57
N HIS A 824 -40.69 -66.35 13.35
CA HIS A 824 -41.92 -65.60 13.67
C HIS A 824 -42.14 -65.44 15.19
N ASP A 825 -42.93 -64.43 15.58
CA ASP A 825 -43.38 -64.22 16.97
C ASP A 825 -44.19 -65.42 17.48
N LYS A 826 -43.98 -65.81 18.75
CA LYS A 826 -44.46 -67.10 19.29
C LYS A 826 -45.49 -66.90 20.40
N ALA A 827 -46.52 -67.75 20.40
CA ALA A 827 -47.50 -67.81 21.49
C ALA A 827 -46.84 -68.23 22.81
N LEU A 828 -47.20 -67.55 23.91
CA LEU A 828 -46.65 -67.66 25.27
C LEU A 828 -46.70 -69.05 25.94
N MET A 829 -47.36 -70.06 25.35
CA MET A 829 -47.69 -71.33 26.02
C MET A 829 -47.06 -72.60 25.41
N GLY A 830 -46.19 -72.48 24.40
CA GLY A 830 -45.51 -73.64 23.81
C GLY A 830 -44.17 -73.24 23.18
N GLY A 831 -43.10 -73.28 23.96
CA GLY A 831 -41.75 -73.04 23.43
C GLY A 831 -41.34 -74.15 22.46
N ILE A 832 -40.99 -73.80 21.22
CA ILE A 832 -40.38 -74.74 20.28
C ILE A 832 -38.95 -75.02 20.75
N ALA A 833 -38.60 -76.30 20.89
CA ALA A 833 -37.25 -76.75 21.22
C ALA A 833 -36.25 -76.22 20.19
N VAL A 834 -35.12 -75.72 20.69
CA VAL A 834 -34.05 -75.18 19.85
C VAL A 834 -33.23 -76.37 19.37
N PRO A 835 -32.99 -76.53 18.05
CA PRO A 835 -32.27 -77.67 17.53
C PRO A 835 -30.84 -77.74 18.04
N ASP A 836 -30.31 -78.95 18.16
CA ASP A 836 -28.92 -79.18 18.51
C ASP A 836 -27.99 -78.77 17.35
N PRO A 837 -26.71 -78.46 17.62
CA PRO A 837 -25.76 -78.06 16.58
C PRO A 837 -25.61 -79.08 15.45
N ASP A 838 -25.74 -80.38 15.74
CA ASP A 838 -25.67 -81.45 14.75
C ASP A 838 -26.91 -81.49 13.84
N GLU A 839 -28.09 -81.19 14.39
CA GLU A 839 -29.33 -81.06 13.63
C GLU A 839 -29.25 -79.87 12.67
N LEU A 840 -28.75 -78.71 13.14
CA LEU A 840 -28.50 -77.54 12.30
C LEU A 840 -27.51 -77.86 11.16
N LEU A 841 -26.44 -78.61 11.45
CA LEU A 841 -25.46 -79.01 10.42
C LEU A 841 -26.08 -79.91 9.36
N ALA A 842 -26.92 -80.86 9.78
CA ALA A 842 -27.64 -81.75 8.87
C ALA A 842 -28.55 -80.94 7.93
N ASP A 843 -29.27 -79.94 8.46
CA ASP A 843 -30.16 -79.09 7.68
C ASP A 843 -29.39 -78.19 6.68
N ILE A 844 -28.24 -77.63 7.08
CA ILE A 844 -27.37 -76.86 6.18
C ILE A 844 -26.82 -77.76 5.06
N THR A 845 -26.44 -78.99 5.41
CA THR A 845 -25.90 -79.96 4.44
C THR A 845 -26.97 -80.42 3.46
N ALA A 846 -28.22 -80.58 3.91
CA ALA A 846 -29.35 -80.88 3.03
C ALA A 846 -29.54 -79.79 1.95
N LEU A 847 -29.50 -78.51 2.33
CA LEU A 847 -29.55 -77.40 1.35
C LEU A 847 -28.37 -77.44 0.37
N GLU A 848 -27.16 -77.74 0.84
CA GLU A 848 -25.97 -77.83 -0.02
C GLU A 848 -26.06 -78.96 -1.05
N MET A 849 -26.47 -80.15 -0.60
CA MET A 849 -26.65 -81.31 -1.46
C MET A 849 -27.74 -81.05 -2.50
N TRP A 850 -28.89 -80.52 -2.05
CA TRP A 850 -29.98 -80.12 -2.94
C TRP A 850 -29.48 -79.12 -3.99
N ARG A 851 -28.84 -78.03 -3.59
CA ARG A 851 -28.27 -77.03 -4.51
C ARG A 851 -27.38 -77.69 -5.58
N ALA A 852 -26.45 -78.55 -5.18
CA ALA A 852 -25.50 -79.18 -6.10
C ALA A 852 -26.21 -80.09 -7.13
N GLN A 853 -27.21 -80.85 -6.68
CA GLN A 853 -28.03 -81.70 -7.55
C GLN A 853 -28.79 -80.87 -8.59
N ILE A 854 -29.44 -79.79 -8.17
CA ILE A 854 -30.22 -78.92 -9.05
C ILE A 854 -29.33 -78.17 -10.05
N GLU A 855 -28.17 -77.65 -9.63
CA GLU A 855 -27.22 -77.00 -10.54
C GLU A 855 -26.76 -77.96 -11.65
N LYS A 856 -26.41 -79.20 -11.29
CA LYS A 856 -26.02 -80.23 -12.25
C LYS A 856 -27.15 -80.55 -13.23
N ARG A 857 -28.36 -80.82 -12.72
CA ARG A 857 -29.55 -81.12 -13.55
C ARG A 857 -29.88 -79.97 -14.48
N GLY A 858 -29.78 -78.71 -14.02
CA GLY A 858 -30.06 -77.53 -14.84
C GLY A 858 -29.08 -77.32 -15.98
N VAL A 859 -27.78 -77.57 -15.76
CA VAL A 859 -26.75 -77.50 -16.82
C VAL A 859 -26.98 -78.57 -17.89
N GLU A 860 -27.26 -79.80 -17.48
CA GLU A 860 -27.55 -80.91 -18.40
C GLU A 860 -28.82 -80.64 -19.21
N THR A 861 -29.87 -80.13 -18.56
CA THR A 861 -31.13 -79.74 -19.23
C THR A 861 -30.90 -78.66 -20.27
N ALA A 862 -30.16 -77.59 -19.91
CA ALA A 862 -29.86 -76.52 -20.84
C ALA A 862 -29.07 -77.02 -22.06
N LYS A 863 -28.11 -77.92 -21.87
CA LYS A 863 -27.37 -78.56 -22.98
C LYS A 863 -28.30 -79.37 -23.87
N LYS A 864 -29.18 -80.20 -23.31
CA LYS A 864 -30.16 -81.00 -24.07
C LYS A 864 -31.11 -80.13 -24.88
N ARG A 865 -31.71 -79.11 -24.27
CA ARG A 865 -32.66 -78.20 -24.94
C ARG A 865 -32.01 -77.34 -26.02
N LYS A 866 -30.74 -76.95 -25.85
CA LYS A 866 -29.97 -76.22 -26.89
C LYS A 866 -29.50 -77.12 -28.05
N ALA A 867 -29.36 -78.42 -27.82
CA ALA A 867 -28.95 -79.40 -28.84
C ALA A 867 -30.13 -79.97 -29.66
N ALA A 868 -31.37 -79.85 -29.17
CA ALA A 868 -32.56 -80.26 -29.91
C ALA A 868 -32.88 -79.24 -31.02
N PRO A 869 -33.14 -79.67 -32.28
CA PRO A 869 -33.55 -78.74 -33.33
C PRO A 869 -34.89 -78.09 -32.96
N THR A 870 -34.95 -76.77 -33.09
CA THR A 870 -36.18 -75.97 -32.89
C THR A 870 -37.34 -76.58 -33.68
N VAL A 871 -38.38 -77.03 -32.98
CA VAL A 871 -39.60 -77.56 -33.58
C VAL A 871 -40.26 -76.46 -34.40
N SER A 872 -40.11 -76.53 -35.72
CA SER A 872 -41.02 -75.90 -36.68
C SER A 872 -42.30 -76.74 -36.75
N GLY A 873 -43.43 -76.18 -36.34
CA GLY A 873 -44.71 -76.85 -36.53
C GLY A 873 -45.83 -76.30 -35.65
N ALA A 874 -46.34 -75.11 -35.99
CA ALA A 874 -47.72 -74.77 -35.65
C ALA A 874 -48.63 -75.32 -36.76
N PRO A 875 -49.65 -76.15 -36.46
CA PRO A 875 -50.60 -76.57 -37.47
C PRO A 875 -51.54 -75.40 -37.80
N ALA A 876 -51.73 -75.16 -39.10
CA ALA A 876 -52.68 -74.19 -39.60
C ALA A 876 -54.11 -74.58 -39.19
N VAL A 877 -54.80 -73.67 -38.50
CA VAL A 877 -56.23 -73.78 -38.21
C VAL A 877 -56.98 -73.51 -39.51
N ALA A 878 -57.66 -74.54 -40.02
CA ALA A 878 -58.54 -74.45 -41.16
C ALA A 878 -59.74 -73.53 -40.85
N ALA A 879 -59.97 -72.57 -41.73
CA ALA A 879 -61.21 -71.80 -41.77
C ALA A 879 -62.34 -72.66 -42.34
N THR A 880 -63.47 -72.71 -41.65
CA THR A 880 -64.75 -73.20 -42.19
C THR A 880 -65.66 -71.99 -42.42
N PRO A 881 -66.32 -71.86 -43.58
CA PRO A 881 -67.27 -70.80 -43.83
C PRO A 881 -68.67 -71.18 -43.32
N GLY A 882 -69.34 -70.23 -42.65
CA GLY A 882 -70.72 -70.31 -42.19
C GLY A 882 -71.19 -68.95 -41.73
#